data_AF-A0A7W1QJL0-F1
#
_entry.id   AF-A0A7W1QJL0-F1
#
_cell.length_a   1.000
_cell.length_b   1.000
_cell.length_c   1.000
_cell.angle_alpha   90.00
_cell.angle_beta   90.00
_cell.angle_gamma   90.00
#
_symmetry.space_group_name_H-M   'P 1'
#
loop_
_entity.id
_entity.type
_entity.pdbx_description
1 polymer ?
#
loop_
_entity_poly.entity_id
_entity_poly.type
_entity_poly.pdbx_seq_one_letter_code
_entity_poly.pdbx_strand_id
1 'polypeptide(L)'
;MTGTPGEMPFLDHLEELRSRILRSLAAVILGSAIGLWAVQHFQLVNLLKRPIAPYLTDGKLVVLSPTEPVMIVLKLGLLVGLVLASPILLYQIWAFLAPALYAKEKRALIPSLFVGLLLFMTGVALAYLFVIPQALQVLFSFQTEAIAPFITYDKYFSFVMQVTMALGISFELPLVIIILSWLGVIGPSDLRRFRRFAVVLAFMAGAILSPGADLFSMLMMTVPLLVLYEIGYAGSVVISRRRAARERSAAGTIGVILLLCLLGSPAEAQVPSGQRRTQTRADSLRDSTRLARDSAGVRAGQALDTATAARLGLPTAPSRSFAAPDSVVTDLLARPGYQATRYSADSATVFVQDQRVFLQGKALTERRGSTLEADTITYRSASCLLDASGEPKLFDRGQVMVGQGIRYDTCVRRGVITDALTNFTEGSTVWFLRGDVSQDSSANRIYAASSEITSCDLPVPHYHFSARQVKWVSKSVLVARPVVLYVRDVPILWLPFIFQDMRPGRHSGILVPQFGFNDLVRPNRSYNRQVTNIGYYWAPNDYVDLTGRLDWYSNRYLQYGIGGQYNWLNRFVNGSLAYSKQQQSGGGSSTTLRWDHQQTFNLSTSLNLDLNYASNTTILERNAIDPLLNTQQITSSVNFSKRYGWGTVTLGGNRRQSLSDGSVQQLLPALTISPASIDLGSNITWSPGLSFTNNTSSKTPLNPIVRLLPGGVLDTVDQTGSSRQTAFNLDTPLRIGAFNWQNSIGVTDETSTERDSVQFRVDDPSTPDPSDSIIVTRTFPGDFSTGIDWDTGINLPVLFRGSWKVQPVVGIANTTSGPFALRNRNTGGDFVRQGKRFRFSATASPTLFAFFPGFGFASRIRHSLSPTVSWNFSPAASVPEEYARALVSPGQAFQLRSDATQTVSLGLSQTFEAKAKTATKAKAGEVEAGGIEPRKFRVLSINTSAISYDFEQAKKPGRTGWTTETITNSFLSDLLSQFTLTLTHDLWDGNVGFETSRFDPFLSSVSASFAISENTFRSIGSIFGLGGKATTQPGANEVTSDQAEAERIRKSSFYNSGTVPFSGGRGFSANFDYTLSRSRPDPNTVQRNDQSLRFNTSFSPTPFWSLSWGSLYNITDSKFESQSVRLERQLHEWRAGFNFLRNANGNFAFYFSIYLTDLPDLKFDYNQTTFER
;
A
#
# COMPACT_ATOMS: atom_id res chain seq x y z
N MET A 1 -0.75 46.17 -16.25
CA MET A 1 -1.38 45.65 -15.02
C MET A 1 -2.89 45.76 -15.18
N THR A 2 -3.53 44.68 -15.64
CA THR A 2 -4.99 44.56 -15.83
C THR A 2 -5.37 43.10 -15.61
N GLY A 3 -5.42 42.69 -14.35
CA GLY A 3 -5.92 41.36 -13.95
C GLY A 3 -7.35 41.50 -13.43
N THR A 4 -8.26 40.70 -13.95
CA THR A 4 -9.62 40.51 -13.45
C THR A 4 -9.60 40.13 -11.96
N PRO A 5 -10.50 40.68 -11.12
CA PRO A 5 -10.49 40.42 -9.69
C PRO A 5 -11.04 39.01 -9.41
N GLY A 6 -10.16 38.06 -9.08
CA GLY A 6 -10.57 36.72 -8.65
C GLY A 6 -9.48 35.62 -8.68
N GLU A 7 -8.40 35.78 -9.45
CA GLU A 7 -7.36 34.73 -9.55
C GLU A 7 -5.97 35.32 -9.26
N MET A 8 -5.39 34.93 -8.13
CA MET A 8 -3.99 35.20 -7.81
C MET A 8 -3.12 34.00 -8.25
N PRO A 9 -1.95 34.22 -8.87
CA PRO A 9 -0.97 33.16 -9.17
C PRO A 9 -0.57 32.33 -7.94
N PHE A 10 -0.23 31.05 -8.13
CA PHE A 10 0.14 30.13 -7.03
C PHE A 10 1.28 30.66 -6.14
N LEU A 11 2.27 31.35 -6.73
CA LEU A 11 3.38 31.95 -5.99
C LEU A 11 2.91 33.16 -5.15
N ASP A 12 1.98 33.97 -5.66
CA ASP A 12 1.38 35.07 -4.91
C ASP A 12 0.50 34.55 -3.77
N HIS A 13 -0.13 33.38 -3.95
CA HIS A 13 -0.87 32.70 -2.90
C HIS A 13 0.07 32.16 -1.78
N LEU A 14 1.29 31.72 -2.11
CA LEU A 14 2.30 31.33 -1.12
C LEU A 14 2.87 32.54 -0.36
N GLU A 15 3.08 33.68 -1.01
CA GLU A 15 3.53 34.90 -0.32
C GLU A 15 2.41 35.48 0.58
N GLU A 16 1.16 35.40 0.14
CA GLU A 16 0.02 35.70 1.01
C GLU A 16 0.01 34.76 2.21
N LEU A 17 0.14 33.44 2.02
CA LEU A 17 0.21 32.47 3.12
C LEU A 17 1.30 32.83 4.15
N ARG A 18 2.51 33.21 3.69
CA ARG A 18 3.61 33.63 4.56
C ARG A 18 3.26 34.85 5.40
N SER A 19 2.75 35.91 4.77
CA SER A 19 2.32 37.14 5.46
C SER A 19 1.21 36.83 6.47
N ARG A 20 0.31 35.91 6.10
CA ARG A 20 -0.80 35.51 6.94
C ARG A 20 -0.34 34.76 8.19
N ILE A 21 0.56 33.78 8.02
CA ILE A 21 1.20 33.02 9.11
C ILE A 21 1.97 33.95 10.05
N LEU A 22 2.72 34.92 9.55
CA LEU A 22 3.48 35.85 10.41
C LEU A 22 2.58 36.69 11.31
N ARG A 23 1.45 37.18 10.80
CA ARG A 23 0.47 37.93 11.62
C ARG A 23 -0.27 37.04 12.62
N SER A 24 -0.57 35.80 12.23
CA SER A 24 -1.11 34.78 13.15
C SER A 24 -0.13 34.46 14.29
N LEU A 25 1.16 34.32 13.97
CA LEU A 25 2.21 34.08 14.94
C LEU A 25 2.37 35.26 15.90
N ALA A 26 2.36 36.50 15.38
CA ALA A 26 2.37 37.71 16.20
C ALA A 26 1.16 37.78 17.14
N ALA A 27 -0.04 37.41 16.66
CA ALA A 27 -1.25 37.36 17.48
C ALA A 27 -1.16 36.31 18.60
N VAL A 28 -0.57 35.14 18.34
CA VAL A 28 -0.34 34.10 19.37
C VAL A 28 0.67 34.56 20.41
N ILE A 29 1.76 35.24 20.00
CA ILE A 29 2.77 35.75 20.93
C ILE A 29 2.17 36.83 21.84
N LEU A 30 1.46 37.81 21.28
CA LEU A 30 0.75 38.85 22.04
C LEU A 30 -0.34 38.24 22.93
N GLY A 31 -1.13 37.32 22.39
CA GLY A 31 -2.15 36.59 23.13
C GLY A 31 -1.56 35.83 24.31
N SER A 32 -0.43 35.13 24.12
CA SER A 32 0.27 34.38 25.17
C SER A 32 0.83 35.29 26.26
N ALA A 33 1.36 36.47 25.90
CA ALA A 33 1.80 37.45 26.88
C ALA A 33 0.64 37.96 27.75
N ILE A 34 -0.51 38.27 27.13
CA ILE A 34 -1.74 38.68 27.83
C ILE A 34 -2.31 37.51 28.66
N GLY A 35 -2.24 36.29 28.15
CA GLY A 35 -2.66 35.07 28.83
C GLY A 35 -1.82 34.77 30.06
N LEU A 36 -0.50 34.94 29.99
CA LEU A 36 0.41 34.83 31.14
C LEU A 36 0.08 35.86 32.22
N TRP A 37 -0.17 37.10 31.82
CA TRP A 37 -0.62 38.16 32.73
C TRP A 37 -1.95 37.80 33.41
N ALA A 38 -2.94 37.30 32.64
CA ALA A 38 -4.24 36.90 33.16
C ALA A 38 -4.14 35.71 34.13
N VAL A 39 -3.31 34.71 33.84
CA VAL A 39 -3.11 33.54 34.71
C VAL A 39 -2.54 33.93 36.07
N GLN A 40 -1.60 34.88 36.10
CA GLN A 40 -1.00 35.39 37.32
C GLN A 40 -1.97 36.30 38.10
N HIS A 41 -2.67 37.22 37.41
CA HIS A 41 -3.53 38.21 38.06
C HIS A 41 -4.84 37.62 38.61
N PHE A 42 -5.49 36.72 37.86
CA PHE A 42 -6.78 36.12 38.24
C PHE A 42 -6.64 34.76 38.94
N GLN A 43 -5.41 34.33 39.28
CA GLN A 43 -5.11 33.05 39.93
C GLN A 43 -5.81 31.84 39.29
N LEU A 44 -5.78 31.74 37.95
CA LEU A 44 -6.48 30.66 37.21
C LEU A 44 -6.05 29.27 37.67
N VAL A 45 -4.81 29.12 38.12
CA VAL A 45 -4.29 27.86 38.70
C VAL A 45 -5.13 27.39 39.89
N ASN A 46 -5.54 28.30 40.78
CA ASN A 46 -6.39 27.98 41.92
C ASN A 46 -7.81 27.62 41.49
N LEU A 47 -8.33 28.26 40.44
CA LEU A 47 -9.63 27.91 39.86
C LEU A 47 -9.61 26.48 39.30
N LEU A 48 -8.59 26.13 38.52
CA LEU A 48 -8.44 24.78 37.95
C LEU A 48 -8.17 23.70 39.00
N LYS A 49 -7.66 24.03 40.19
CA LYS A 49 -7.44 23.09 41.29
C LYS A 49 -8.73 22.68 42.01
N ARG A 50 -9.79 23.51 42.01
CA ARG A 50 -11.02 23.26 42.79
C ARG A 50 -11.69 21.89 42.57
N PRO A 51 -11.82 21.35 41.34
CA PRO A 51 -12.53 20.10 41.10
C PRO A 51 -11.90 18.86 41.73
N ILE A 52 -10.58 18.83 41.91
CA ILE A 52 -9.85 17.70 42.50
C ILE A 52 -9.66 17.81 44.02
N ALA A 53 -9.85 19.01 44.59
CA ALA A 53 -9.69 19.27 46.02
C ALA A 53 -10.41 18.28 46.97
N PRO A 54 -11.64 17.80 46.70
CA PRO A 54 -12.33 16.87 47.62
C PRO A 54 -11.78 15.43 47.60
N TYR A 55 -10.93 15.08 46.63
CA TYR A 55 -10.40 13.71 46.46
C TYR A 55 -8.91 13.58 46.84
N LEU A 56 -8.30 14.61 47.43
CA LEU A 56 -6.88 14.63 47.81
C LEU A 56 -6.73 14.50 49.33
N THR A 57 -5.89 13.56 49.77
CA THR A 57 -5.37 13.51 51.15
C THR A 57 -4.51 14.76 51.40
N ASP A 58 -4.84 15.56 52.43
CA ASP A 58 -4.23 16.85 52.77
C ASP A 58 -4.40 18.02 51.76
N GLY A 59 -5.19 17.86 50.70
CA GLY A 59 -5.51 18.94 49.75
C GLY A 59 -4.33 19.49 48.93
N LYS A 60 -3.21 18.76 48.87
CA LYS A 60 -1.98 19.15 48.17
C LYS A 60 -1.65 18.17 47.04
N LEU A 61 -1.21 18.71 45.90
CA LEU A 61 -0.72 17.94 44.75
C LEU A 61 0.80 17.76 44.90
N VAL A 62 1.34 16.60 44.51
CA VAL A 62 2.77 16.31 44.62
C VAL A 62 3.53 16.95 43.47
N VAL A 63 4.63 17.63 43.76
CA VAL A 63 5.54 18.22 42.75
C VAL A 63 6.83 17.39 42.76
N LEU A 64 7.19 16.79 41.62
CA LEU A 64 8.38 15.93 41.51
C LEU A 64 9.62 16.70 41.04
N SER A 65 9.44 17.87 40.43
CA SER A 65 10.52 18.74 39.96
C SER A 65 10.21 20.23 40.20
N PRO A 66 11.20 21.05 40.60
CA PRO A 66 11.01 22.48 40.80
C PRO A 66 10.59 23.24 39.53
N THR A 67 10.78 22.66 38.34
CA THR A 67 10.37 23.25 37.06
C THR A 67 8.88 23.04 36.73
N GLU A 68 8.19 22.10 37.39
CA GLU A 68 6.79 21.76 37.07
C GLU A 68 5.82 22.94 37.24
N PRO A 69 5.84 23.70 38.36
CA PRO A 69 4.92 24.82 38.52
C PRO A 69 5.14 25.93 37.48
N VAL A 70 6.39 26.20 37.11
CA VAL A 70 6.75 27.19 36.09
C VAL A 70 6.23 26.77 34.72
N MET A 71 6.43 25.51 34.34
CA MET A 71 5.97 24.99 33.06
C MET A 71 4.45 24.99 32.94
N ILE A 72 3.71 24.77 34.03
CA ILE A 72 2.24 24.81 34.00
C ILE A 72 1.70 26.23 33.85
N VAL A 73 2.31 27.22 34.53
CA VAL A 73 1.95 28.63 34.32
C VAL A 73 2.20 29.04 32.86
N LEU A 74 3.31 28.57 32.26
CA LEU A 74 3.61 28.80 30.85
C LEU A 74 2.61 28.11 29.91
N LYS A 75 2.33 26.81 30.12
CA LYS A 75 1.34 26.05 29.34
C LYS A 75 -0.06 26.68 29.43
N LEU A 76 -0.49 27.05 30.63
CA LEU A 76 -1.80 27.66 30.87
C LEU A 76 -1.88 29.06 30.25
N GLY A 77 -0.82 29.87 30.38
CA GLY A 77 -0.76 31.20 29.78
C GLY A 77 -0.76 31.16 28.25
N LEU A 78 -0.06 30.20 27.65
CA LEU A 78 -0.11 29.92 26.21
C LEU A 78 -1.51 29.48 25.78
N LEU A 79 -2.17 28.60 26.54
CA LEU A 79 -3.52 28.12 26.23
C LEU A 79 -4.54 29.26 26.28
N VAL A 80 -4.58 30.02 27.39
CA VAL A 80 -5.45 31.20 27.53
C VAL A 80 -5.12 32.22 26.44
N GLY A 81 -3.85 32.42 26.14
CA GLY A 81 -3.42 33.31 25.08
C GLY A 81 -3.83 32.89 23.67
N LEU A 82 -3.87 31.58 23.40
CA LEU A 82 -4.35 31.03 22.14
C LEU A 82 -5.88 31.22 22.00
N VAL A 83 -6.63 31.09 23.10
CA VAL A 83 -8.06 31.40 23.13
C VAL A 83 -8.31 32.88 22.85
N LEU A 84 -7.54 33.78 23.47
CA LEU A 84 -7.63 35.22 23.23
C LEU A 84 -7.18 35.61 21.81
N ALA A 85 -6.21 34.89 21.24
CA ALA A 85 -5.75 35.08 19.86
C ALA A 85 -6.70 34.46 18.81
N SER A 86 -7.60 33.56 19.22
CA SER A 86 -8.46 32.79 18.31
C SER A 86 -9.29 33.63 17.33
N PRO A 87 -9.85 34.81 17.67
CA PRO A 87 -10.63 35.60 16.69
C PRO A 87 -9.74 36.13 15.57
N ILE A 88 -8.49 36.50 15.89
CA ILE A 88 -7.50 36.99 14.92
C ILE A 88 -7.00 35.82 14.08
N LEU A 89 -6.75 34.66 14.69
CA LEU A 89 -6.34 33.44 13.98
C LEU A 89 -7.40 32.98 12.98
N LEU A 90 -8.66 32.91 13.39
CA LEU A 90 -9.77 32.52 12.52
C LEU A 90 -9.99 33.53 11.39
N TYR A 91 -9.92 34.84 11.69
CA TYR A 91 -9.98 35.88 10.67
C TYR A 91 -8.88 35.70 9.62
N GLN A 92 -7.67 35.36 10.06
CA GLN A 92 -6.52 35.24 9.18
C GLN A 92 -6.51 33.96 8.35
N ILE A 93 -6.94 32.83 8.93
CA ILE A 93 -7.18 31.57 8.21
C ILE A 93 -8.23 31.80 7.12
N TRP A 94 -9.35 32.44 7.45
CA TRP A 94 -10.40 32.71 6.47
C TRP A 94 -10.02 33.79 5.46
N ALA A 95 -9.24 34.81 5.83
CA ALA A 95 -8.74 35.81 4.89
C ALA A 95 -7.84 35.19 3.81
N PHE A 96 -7.18 34.07 4.10
CA PHE A 96 -6.45 33.27 3.13
C PHE A 96 -7.38 32.45 2.20
N LEU A 97 -8.53 31.97 2.71
CA LEU A 97 -9.57 31.30 1.90
C LEU A 97 -10.46 32.28 1.11
N ALA A 98 -10.47 33.56 1.48
CA ALA A 98 -11.36 34.60 0.95
C ALA A 98 -11.24 34.94 -0.55
N PRO A 99 -10.14 34.68 -1.29
CA PRO A 99 -10.09 34.96 -2.73
C PRO A 99 -11.16 34.21 -3.55
N ALA A 100 -11.81 33.20 -2.97
CA ALA A 100 -12.83 32.38 -3.62
C ALA A 100 -14.31 32.83 -3.39
N LEU A 101 -14.59 33.91 -2.64
CA LEU A 101 -15.97 34.31 -2.23
C LEU A 101 -16.38 35.74 -2.63
N TYR A 102 -17.69 35.98 -2.85
CA TYR A 102 -18.25 37.27 -3.29
C TYR A 102 -18.27 38.33 -2.17
N ALA A 103 -18.15 39.61 -2.52
CA ALA A 103 -18.06 40.75 -1.58
C ALA A 103 -19.23 40.87 -0.56
N LYS A 104 -20.41 40.32 -0.88
CA LYS A 104 -21.57 40.28 0.03
C LYS A 104 -21.45 39.22 1.12
N GLU A 105 -20.63 38.19 0.90
CA GLU A 105 -20.44 37.06 1.83
C GLU A 105 -19.40 37.40 2.91
N LYS A 106 -18.44 38.26 2.58
CA LYS A 106 -17.42 38.79 3.50
C LYS A 106 -18.00 39.54 4.72
N ARG A 107 -19.20 40.14 4.60
CA ARG A 107 -19.85 40.91 5.68
C ARG A 107 -20.59 40.02 6.69
N ALA A 108 -20.93 38.78 6.33
CA ALA A 108 -21.55 37.80 7.23
C ALA A 108 -20.52 37.08 8.13
N LEU A 109 -19.22 37.28 7.86
CA LEU A 109 -18.11 36.59 8.53
C LEU A 109 -17.76 37.20 9.91
N ILE A 110 -17.95 38.51 10.08
CA ILE A 110 -17.62 39.21 11.33
C ILE A 110 -18.54 38.75 12.49
N PRO A 111 -19.87 38.64 12.32
CA PRO A 111 -20.75 38.12 13.37
C PRO A 111 -20.48 36.65 13.74
N SER A 112 -20.13 35.80 12.76
CA SER A 112 -19.85 34.38 13.02
C SER A 112 -18.59 34.15 13.86
N LEU A 113 -17.59 35.03 13.75
CA LEU A 113 -16.38 34.96 14.58
C LEU A 113 -16.70 35.20 16.06
N PHE A 114 -17.63 36.12 16.36
CA PHE A 114 -18.08 36.38 17.73
C PHE A 114 -18.94 35.23 18.29
N VAL A 115 -19.78 34.63 17.44
CA VAL A 115 -20.57 33.45 17.80
C VAL A 115 -19.67 32.23 18.07
N GLY A 116 -18.61 32.03 17.28
CA GLY A 116 -17.62 30.97 17.50
C GLY A 116 -16.92 31.13 18.85
N LEU A 117 -16.41 32.34 19.15
CA LEU A 117 -15.80 32.63 20.44
C LEU A 117 -16.75 32.31 21.62
N LEU A 118 -18.04 32.65 21.50
CA LEU A 118 -19.04 32.34 22.52
C LEU A 118 -19.28 30.82 22.66
N LEU A 119 -19.38 30.08 21.54
CA LEU A 119 -19.51 28.62 21.56
C LEU A 119 -18.27 27.95 22.17
N PHE A 120 -17.07 28.40 21.82
CA PHE A 120 -15.82 27.90 22.39
C PHE A 120 -15.76 28.11 23.91
N MET A 121 -16.07 29.31 24.39
CA MET A 121 -16.12 29.61 25.83
C MET A 121 -17.20 28.80 26.55
N THR A 122 -18.33 28.53 25.88
CA THR A 122 -19.39 27.65 26.40
C THR A 122 -18.90 26.20 26.51
N GLY A 123 -18.14 25.72 25.52
CA GLY A 123 -17.52 24.38 25.55
C GLY A 123 -16.49 24.24 26.67
N VAL A 124 -15.64 25.25 26.88
CA VAL A 124 -14.68 25.29 28.00
C VAL A 124 -15.40 25.31 29.35
N ALA A 125 -16.47 26.11 29.48
CA ALA A 125 -17.27 26.16 30.69
C ALA A 125 -17.94 24.81 30.99
N LEU A 126 -18.51 24.14 29.99
CA LEU A 126 -19.14 22.83 30.15
C LEU A 126 -18.11 21.73 30.50
N ALA A 127 -16.91 21.80 29.93
CA ALA A 127 -15.82 20.88 30.27
C ALA A 127 -15.43 21.00 31.75
N TYR A 128 -15.26 22.24 32.23
CA TYR A 128 -14.87 22.52 33.61
C TYR A 128 -15.98 22.22 34.63
N LEU A 129 -17.23 22.60 34.33
CA LEU A 129 -18.35 22.48 35.28
C LEU A 129 -18.96 21.07 35.33
N PHE A 130 -19.00 20.34 34.21
CA PHE A 130 -19.70 19.06 34.12
C PHE A 130 -18.77 17.88 33.85
N VAL A 131 -17.88 17.98 32.86
CA VAL A 131 -17.09 16.81 32.41
C VAL A 131 -15.98 16.45 33.39
N ILE A 132 -15.19 17.43 33.83
CA ILE A 132 -14.04 17.20 34.72
C ILE A 132 -14.48 16.62 36.09
N PRO A 133 -15.47 17.19 36.82
CA PRO A 133 -15.88 16.66 38.12
C PRO A 133 -16.40 15.22 38.04
N GLN A 134 -17.16 14.90 36.99
CA GLN A 134 -17.71 13.55 36.77
C GLN A 134 -16.62 12.55 36.38
N ALA A 135 -15.68 12.95 35.50
CA ALA A 135 -14.54 12.12 35.15
C ALA A 135 -13.68 11.80 36.37
N LEU A 136 -13.39 12.79 37.22
CA LEU A 136 -12.68 12.58 38.49
C LEU A 136 -13.46 11.62 39.40
N GLN A 137 -14.77 11.80 39.58
CA GLN A 137 -15.58 10.90 40.40
C GLN A 137 -15.49 9.43 39.94
N VAL A 138 -15.53 9.18 38.63
CA VAL A 138 -15.37 7.84 38.05
C VAL A 138 -13.95 7.31 38.23
N LEU A 139 -12.92 8.12 37.92
CA LEU A 139 -11.52 7.71 38.07
C LEU A 139 -11.18 7.31 39.52
N PHE A 140 -11.71 8.05 40.49
CA PHE A 140 -11.52 7.76 41.91
C PHE A 140 -12.41 6.62 42.43
N SER A 141 -13.52 6.28 41.75
CA SER A 141 -14.37 5.14 42.13
C SER A 141 -13.70 3.77 41.97
N PHE A 142 -12.62 3.69 41.18
CA PHE A 142 -11.83 2.47 41.00
C PHE A 142 -10.77 2.24 42.09
N GLN A 143 -10.64 3.15 43.07
CA GLN A 143 -9.65 3.02 44.14
C GLN A 143 -10.12 2.00 45.19
N THR A 144 -9.23 1.08 45.55
CA THR A 144 -9.42 0.11 46.64
C THR A 144 -8.72 0.60 47.91
N GLU A 145 -9.20 0.20 49.09
CA GLU A 145 -8.71 0.69 50.41
C GLU A 145 -7.20 0.46 50.66
N ALA A 146 -6.53 -0.35 49.84
CA ALA A 146 -5.10 -0.66 49.94
C ALA A 146 -4.16 0.31 49.20
N ILE A 147 -4.67 1.27 48.41
CA ILE A 147 -3.84 2.12 47.52
C ILE A 147 -4.10 3.60 47.80
N ALA A 148 -3.08 4.32 48.30
CA ALA A 148 -3.11 5.77 48.43
C ALA A 148 -2.71 6.45 47.10
N PRO A 149 -3.60 7.21 46.43
CA PRO A 149 -3.30 7.84 45.15
C PRO A 149 -2.44 9.11 45.32
N PHE A 150 -1.21 9.09 44.79
CA PHE A 150 -0.36 10.30 44.70
C PHE A 150 -0.46 10.91 43.30
N ILE A 151 -1.25 11.98 43.15
CA ILE A 151 -1.41 12.68 41.87
C ILE A 151 -0.40 13.82 41.77
N THR A 152 0.39 13.79 40.70
CA THR A 152 1.39 14.81 40.42
C THR A 152 0.77 16.07 39.81
N TYR A 153 1.42 17.20 40.07
CA TYR A 153 0.99 18.52 39.63
C TYR A 153 0.88 18.61 38.09
N ASP A 154 1.87 18.12 37.32
CA ASP A 154 1.82 18.16 35.84
C ASP A 154 0.73 17.28 35.22
N LYS A 155 0.48 16.07 35.77
CA LYS A 155 -0.50 15.14 35.19
C LYS A 155 -1.94 15.63 35.33
N TYR A 156 -2.29 16.20 36.49
CA TYR A 156 -3.63 16.75 36.70
C TYR A 156 -3.91 17.96 35.80
N PHE A 157 -2.99 18.93 35.77
CA PHE A 157 -3.19 20.15 34.98
C PHE A 157 -3.15 19.85 33.47
N SER A 158 -2.30 18.94 33.02
CA SER A 158 -2.30 18.50 31.61
C SER A 158 -3.61 17.80 31.23
N PHE A 159 -4.17 16.97 32.10
CA PHE A 159 -5.50 16.37 31.91
C PHE A 159 -6.59 17.42 31.76
N VAL A 160 -6.69 18.36 32.71
CA VAL A 160 -7.70 19.43 32.68
C VAL A 160 -7.56 20.31 31.44
N MET A 161 -6.33 20.70 31.06
CA MET A 161 -6.06 21.50 29.86
C MET A 161 -6.44 20.76 28.57
N GLN A 162 -6.12 19.46 28.47
CA GLN A 162 -6.45 18.66 27.30
C GLN A 162 -7.96 18.51 27.12
N VAL A 163 -8.69 18.18 28.20
CA VAL A 163 -10.16 18.01 28.18
C VAL A 163 -10.87 19.32 27.85
N THR A 164 -10.49 20.43 28.49
CA THR A 164 -11.09 21.75 28.23
C THR A 164 -10.83 22.23 26.80
N MET A 165 -9.62 22.05 26.27
CA MET A 165 -9.30 22.44 24.90
C MET A 165 -10.04 21.57 23.88
N ALA A 166 -10.07 20.25 24.09
CA ALA A 166 -10.74 19.33 23.18
C ALA A 166 -12.24 19.59 23.09
N LEU A 167 -12.90 19.82 24.22
CA LEU A 167 -14.33 20.14 24.22
C LEU A 167 -14.58 21.54 23.66
N GLY A 168 -13.74 22.53 23.97
CA GLY A 168 -13.81 23.87 23.37
C GLY A 168 -13.76 23.84 21.84
N ILE A 169 -12.77 23.15 21.26
CA ILE A 169 -12.66 22.98 19.80
C ILE A 169 -13.88 22.24 19.24
N SER A 170 -14.37 21.22 19.94
CA SER A 170 -15.50 20.42 19.49
C SER A 170 -16.80 21.24 19.41
N PHE A 171 -16.97 22.23 20.28
CA PHE A 171 -18.11 23.15 20.23
C PHE A 171 -18.13 24.06 19.01
N GLU A 172 -17.05 24.14 18.22
CA GLU A 172 -17.04 24.86 16.94
C GLU A 172 -17.70 24.07 15.81
N LEU A 173 -17.87 22.75 15.97
CA LEU A 173 -18.41 21.85 14.95
C LEU A 173 -19.79 22.28 14.40
N PRO A 174 -20.79 22.69 15.23
CA PRO A 174 -22.07 23.16 14.73
C PRO A 174 -21.93 24.42 13.88
N LEU A 175 -21.06 25.36 14.28
CA LEU A 175 -20.83 26.60 13.55
C LEU A 175 -20.22 26.31 12.16
N VAL A 176 -19.24 25.41 12.10
CA VAL A 176 -18.62 24.99 10.83
C VAL A 176 -19.66 24.36 9.89
N ILE A 177 -20.51 23.46 10.39
CA ILE A 177 -21.57 22.82 9.59
C ILE A 177 -22.57 23.87 9.07
N ILE A 178 -22.95 24.83 9.92
CA ILE A 178 -23.87 25.91 9.56
C ILE A 178 -23.28 26.80 8.46
N ILE A 179 -22.01 27.18 8.57
CA ILE A 179 -21.31 28.01 7.57
C ILE A 179 -21.17 27.26 6.24
N LEU A 180 -20.73 26.00 6.27
CA LEU A 180 -20.59 25.18 5.05
C LEU A 180 -21.93 24.92 4.36
N SER A 181 -23.01 24.79 5.14
CA SER A 181 -24.35 24.65 4.59
C SER A 181 -24.90 25.96 4.03
N TRP A 182 -24.57 27.09 4.66
CA TRP A 182 -24.89 28.42 4.12
C TRP A 182 -24.18 28.69 2.79
N LEU A 183 -22.90 28.29 2.67
CA LEU A 183 -22.12 28.37 1.44
C LEU A 183 -22.57 27.38 0.34
N GLY A 184 -23.46 26.44 0.66
CA GLY A 184 -23.95 25.44 -0.29
C GLY A 184 -22.97 24.30 -0.60
N VAL A 185 -21.87 24.20 0.15
CA VAL A 185 -20.89 23.11 0.04
C VAL A 185 -21.48 21.79 0.55
N ILE A 186 -22.33 21.87 1.59
CA ILE A 186 -22.93 20.70 2.25
C ILE A 186 -24.44 20.87 2.40
N GLY A 187 -25.23 19.95 1.83
CA GLY A 187 -26.68 19.92 1.96
C GLY A 187 -27.19 19.12 3.18
N PRO A 188 -28.44 19.35 3.65
CA PRO A 188 -29.04 18.54 4.71
C PRO A 188 -29.15 17.04 4.34
N SER A 189 -29.31 16.71 3.06
CA SER A 189 -29.32 15.32 2.57
C SER A 189 -27.97 14.63 2.75
N ASP A 190 -26.88 15.38 2.58
CA ASP A 190 -25.51 14.84 2.66
C ASP A 190 -25.11 14.60 4.11
N LEU A 191 -25.43 15.53 5.02
CA LEU A 191 -25.27 15.34 6.46
C LEU A 191 -26.08 14.14 6.96
N ARG A 192 -27.34 13.99 6.51
CA ARG A 192 -28.16 12.83 6.90
C ARG A 192 -27.55 11.51 6.45
N ARG A 193 -26.93 11.45 5.27
CA ARG A 193 -26.21 10.26 4.78
C ARG A 193 -24.89 10.04 5.52
N PHE A 194 -24.23 11.12 5.95
CA PHE A 194 -22.99 11.10 6.71
C PHE A 194 -23.14 10.77 8.19
N ARG A 195 -24.37 10.85 8.75
CA ARG A 195 -24.69 10.57 10.17
C ARG A 195 -24.05 9.28 10.71
N ARG A 196 -24.05 8.20 9.91
CA ARG A 196 -23.41 6.92 10.29
C ARG A 196 -21.90 6.99 10.48
N PHE A 197 -21.22 7.85 9.71
CA PHE A 197 -19.79 8.11 9.85
C PHE A 197 -19.51 9.07 11.00
N ALA A 198 -20.36 10.08 11.20
CA ALA A 198 -20.27 11.01 12.32
C ALA A 198 -20.36 10.30 13.68
N VAL A 199 -21.20 9.26 13.80
CA VAL A 199 -21.27 8.43 15.02
C VAL A 199 -19.94 7.74 15.29
N VAL A 200 -19.37 7.04 14.31
CA VAL A 200 -18.08 6.34 14.47
C VAL A 200 -16.95 7.33 14.79
N LEU A 201 -16.92 8.49 14.13
CA LEU A 201 -15.93 9.54 14.40
C LEU A 201 -16.06 10.12 15.81
N ALA A 202 -17.28 10.27 16.33
CA ALA A 202 -17.51 10.74 17.70
C ALA A 202 -17.11 9.70 18.76
N PHE A 203 -17.28 8.40 18.48
CA PHE A 203 -16.76 7.32 19.32
C PHE A 203 -15.22 7.27 19.27
N MET A 204 -14.62 7.41 18.09
CA MET A 204 -13.16 7.47 17.93
C MET A 204 -12.56 8.69 18.64
N ALA A 205 -13.17 9.86 18.50
CA ALA A 205 -12.79 11.06 19.23
C ALA A 205 -12.95 10.87 20.74
N GLY A 206 -14.08 10.29 21.20
CA GLY A 206 -14.29 9.97 22.61
C GLY A 206 -13.26 9.00 23.18
N ALA A 207 -12.80 8.02 22.41
CA ALA A 207 -11.73 7.10 22.82
C ALA A 207 -10.37 7.79 22.94
N ILE A 208 -10.03 8.70 22.01
CA ILE A 208 -8.76 9.45 22.05
C ILE A 208 -8.76 10.48 23.18
N LEU A 209 -9.91 11.08 23.47
CA LEU A 209 -10.06 12.14 24.46
C LEU A 209 -10.30 11.62 25.90
N SER A 210 -10.68 10.35 26.05
CA SER A 210 -10.85 9.70 27.37
C SER A 210 -9.50 9.18 27.89
N PRO A 211 -9.01 9.67 29.05
CA PRO A 211 -7.72 9.23 29.58
C PRO A 211 -7.76 7.84 30.25
N GLY A 212 -8.95 7.29 30.54
CA GLY A 212 -9.11 6.07 31.33
C GLY A 212 -9.30 4.78 30.54
N ALA A 213 -9.40 4.85 29.21
CA ALA A 213 -9.78 3.70 28.36
C ALA A 213 -11.03 2.92 28.85
N ASP A 214 -11.86 3.54 29.69
CA ASP A 214 -13.08 2.97 30.24
C ASP A 214 -14.30 3.42 29.42
N LEU A 215 -15.29 2.52 29.34
CA LEU A 215 -16.49 2.71 28.52
C LEU A 215 -17.32 3.92 28.97
N PHE A 216 -17.34 4.23 30.27
CA PHE A 216 -18.16 5.32 30.83
C PHE A 216 -17.59 6.69 30.50
N SER A 217 -16.29 6.91 30.72
CA SER A 217 -15.61 8.17 30.37
C SER A 217 -15.61 8.41 28.85
N MET A 218 -15.47 7.33 28.05
CA MET A 218 -15.60 7.40 26.60
C MET A 218 -17.01 7.86 26.17
N LEU A 219 -18.06 7.25 26.73
CA LEU A 219 -19.45 7.63 26.44
C LEU A 219 -19.77 9.05 26.89
N MET A 220 -19.27 9.49 28.06
CA MET A 220 -19.43 10.86 28.56
C MET A 220 -18.81 11.90 27.62
N MET A 221 -17.71 11.57 26.93
CA MET A 221 -17.08 12.42 25.91
C MET A 221 -17.82 12.36 24.55
N THR A 222 -18.29 11.18 24.15
CA THR A 222 -18.95 10.97 22.85
C THR A 222 -20.35 11.59 22.78
N VAL A 223 -21.13 11.55 23.87
CA VAL A 223 -22.51 12.04 23.88
C VAL A 223 -22.61 13.54 23.53
N PRO A 224 -21.83 14.45 24.16
CA PRO A 224 -21.82 15.87 23.77
C PRO A 224 -21.48 16.09 22.29
N LEU A 225 -20.52 15.33 21.73
CA LEU A 225 -20.12 15.45 20.33
C LEU A 225 -21.25 15.08 19.35
N LEU A 226 -22.02 14.03 19.68
CA LEU A 226 -23.19 13.63 18.90
C LEU A 226 -24.29 14.69 18.95
N VAL A 227 -24.53 15.27 20.13
CA VAL A 227 -25.52 16.36 20.30
C VAL A 227 -25.11 17.59 19.47
N LEU A 228 -23.83 17.97 19.50
CA LEU A 228 -23.32 19.09 18.69
C LEU A 228 -23.51 18.84 17.18
N TYR A 229 -23.28 17.62 16.71
CA TYR A 229 -23.53 17.25 15.32
C TYR A 229 -25.01 17.40 14.93
N GLU A 230 -25.93 16.95 15.79
CA GLU A 230 -27.38 17.10 15.56
C GLU A 230 -27.84 18.57 15.58
N ILE A 231 -27.24 19.40 16.44
CA ILE A 231 -27.47 20.86 16.46
C ILE A 231 -27.00 21.48 15.13
N GLY A 232 -25.83 21.10 14.63
CA GLY A 232 -25.32 21.54 13.33
C GLY A 232 -26.23 21.12 12.18
N TYR A 233 -26.73 19.87 12.20
CA TYR A 233 -27.70 19.36 11.24
C TYR A 233 -29.02 20.15 11.26
N ALA A 234 -29.58 20.40 12.44
CA ALA A 234 -30.79 21.20 12.60
C ALA A 234 -30.60 22.63 12.07
N GLY A 235 -29.45 23.25 12.36
CA GLY A 235 -29.07 24.57 11.84
C GLY A 235 -29.00 24.61 10.30
N SER A 236 -28.40 23.58 9.69
CA SER A 236 -28.36 23.41 8.23
C SER A 236 -29.77 23.30 7.60
N VAL A 237 -30.70 22.59 8.26
CA VAL A 237 -32.10 22.47 7.80
C VAL A 237 -32.83 23.82 7.86
N VAL A 238 -32.62 24.61 8.92
CA VAL A 238 -33.25 25.93 9.06
C VAL A 238 -32.74 26.91 8.00
N ILE A 239 -31.44 26.91 7.71
CA ILE A 239 -30.82 27.80 6.73
C ILE A 239 -31.24 27.44 5.30
N SER A 240 -31.21 26.15 4.95
CA SER A 240 -31.66 25.67 3.64
C SER A 240 -33.15 25.95 3.39
N ARG A 241 -34.02 25.82 4.41
CA ARG A 241 -35.44 26.20 4.31
C ARG A 241 -35.64 27.70 4.11
N ARG A 242 -34.88 28.56 4.80
CA ARG A 242 -34.94 30.02 4.62
C ARG A 242 -34.45 30.46 3.24
N ARG A 243 -33.47 29.76 2.67
CA ARG A 243 -32.98 29.98 1.30
C ARG A 243 -34.06 29.62 0.26
N ALA A 244 -34.69 28.44 0.40
CA ALA A 244 -35.79 28.02 -0.47
C ALA A 244 -37.02 28.96 -0.40
N ALA A 245 -37.30 29.57 0.75
CA ALA A 245 -38.37 30.56 0.90
C ALA A 245 -38.04 31.90 0.21
N ARG A 246 -36.77 32.35 0.25
CA ARG A 246 -36.31 33.56 -0.47
C ARG A 246 -36.28 33.37 -1.98
N GLU A 247 -35.92 32.20 -2.47
CA GLU A 247 -35.96 31.86 -3.91
C GLU A 247 -37.41 31.82 -4.45
N ARG A 248 -38.38 31.36 -3.65
CA ARG A 248 -39.82 31.47 -3.99
C ARG A 248 -40.35 32.90 -3.97
N SER A 249 -39.77 33.77 -3.14
CA SER A 249 -40.12 35.20 -3.09
C SER A 249 -39.53 35.97 -4.27
N ALA A 250 -38.34 35.61 -4.73
CA ALA A 250 -37.68 36.19 -5.91
C ALA A 250 -38.38 35.78 -7.22
N ALA A 251 -38.92 34.55 -7.30
CA ALA A 251 -39.72 34.09 -8.44
C ALA A 251 -41.06 34.82 -8.60
N GLY A 252 -41.58 35.47 -7.54
CA GLY A 252 -42.83 36.25 -7.58
C GLY A 252 -42.72 37.61 -8.29
N THR A 253 -41.51 38.12 -8.56
CA THR A 253 -41.31 39.47 -9.12
C THR A 253 -41.18 39.47 -10.66
N ILE A 254 -40.98 38.30 -11.27
CA ILE A 254 -40.90 38.15 -12.74
C ILE A 254 -42.30 37.89 -13.34
N GLY A 255 -43.26 37.45 -12.52
CA GLY A 255 -44.64 37.19 -12.92
C GLY A 255 -45.52 38.44 -13.14
N VAL A 256 -45.06 39.64 -12.75
CA VAL A 256 -45.85 40.89 -12.87
C VAL A 256 -45.53 41.66 -14.17
N ILE A 257 -44.36 41.43 -14.78
CA ILE A 257 -43.97 42.09 -16.05
C ILE A 257 -44.41 41.26 -17.28
N LEU A 258 -44.63 39.95 -17.11
CA LEU A 258 -45.22 39.10 -18.17
C LEU A 258 -46.76 39.12 -18.18
N LEU A 259 -47.39 39.77 -17.19
CA LEU A 259 -48.85 39.86 -17.00
C LEU A 259 -49.49 41.04 -17.77
N LEU A 260 -48.71 41.86 -18.49
CA LEU A 260 -49.21 43.08 -19.13
C LEU A 260 -49.35 43.03 -20.65
N CYS A 261 -49.05 41.92 -21.33
CA CYS A 261 -49.08 41.94 -22.80
C CYS A 261 -49.96 40.97 -23.56
N LEU A 262 -50.44 39.82 -23.06
CA LEU A 262 -51.30 38.98 -23.92
C LEU A 262 -52.40 38.26 -23.14
N LEU A 263 -53.52 38.99 -23.04
CA LEU A 263 -54.87 38.47 -22.80
C LEU A 263 -55.26 37.49 -23.92
N GLY A 264 -55.69 36.29 -23.54
CA GLY A 264 -56.22 35.28 -24.45
C GLY A 264 -56.47 33.95 -23.74
N SER A 265 -57.47 33.90 -22.86
CA SER A 265 -58.13 32.66 -22.44
C SER A 265 -59.11 32.24 -23.58
N PRO A 266 -59.43 30.94 -23.78
CA PRO A 266 -59.91 30.01 -22.76
C PRO A 266 -59.18 28.66 -22.71
N ALA A 267 -59.14 28.06 -21.51
CA ALA A 267 -59.70 26.76 -21.16
C ALA A 267 -59.10 25.54 -21.92
N GLU A 268 -58.46 24.63 -21.18
CA GLU A 268 -59.06 23.37 -20.75
C GLU A 268 -58.01 22.59 -19.95
N ALA A 269 -58.38 22.11 -18.77
CA ALA A 269 -57.57 21.19 -18.00
C ALA A 269 -57.89 19.75 -18.44
N GLN A 270 -56.89 18.96 -18.83
CA GLN A 270 -57.03 17.51 -18.89
C GLN A 270 -55.67 16.79 -18.73
N VAL A 271 -55.62 15.95 -17.69
CA VAL A 271 -54.65 14.88 -17.47
C VAL A 271 -54.93 13.76 -18.50
N PRO A 272 -53.94 13.01 -19.04
CA PRO A 272 -53.86 11.62 -18.59
C PRO A 272 -52.46 10.95 -18.58
N SER A 273 -52.35 10.02 -17.65
CA SER A 273 -51.51 8.83 -17.63
C SER A 273 -51.73 7.89 -18.83
N GLY A 274 -50.72 7.07 -19.18
CA GLY A 274 -50.96 5.67 -19.55
C GLY A 274 -50.36 5.14 -20.87
N GLN A 275 -49.34 4.28 -20.70
CA GLN A 275 -49.11 2.97 -21.34
C GLN A 275 -49.36 2.68 -22.85
N ARG A 276 -48.39 1.90 -23.35
CA ARG A 276 -48.48 0.70 -24.24
C ARG A 276 -48.54 0.86 -25.77
N ARG A 277 -47.44 0.34 -26.35
CA ARG A 277 -47.32 -0.69 -27.43
C ARG A 277 -47.81 -0.37 -28.85
N THR A 278 -47.07 -1.01 -29.77
CA THR A 278 -47.41 -1.46 -31.15
C THR A 278 -47.16 -0.49 -32.30
N GLN A 279 -46.10 -0.77 -33.07
CA GLN A 279 -45.97 -0.60 -34.53
C GLN A 279 -44.91 -1.64 -34.93
N THR A 280 -45.24 -2.83 -35.43
CA THR A 280 -45.80 -3.19 -36.75
C THR A 280 -44.95 -2.73 -37.94
N ARG A 281 -44.14 -3.69 -38.38
CA ARG A 281 -43.47 -3.97 -39.66
C ARG A 281 -44.16 -3.47 -40.94
N ALA A 282 -43.31 -3.01 -41.88
CA ALA A 282 -43.40 -2.88 -43.35
C ALA A 282 -43.01 -1.43 -43.77
N ASP A 283 -42.05 -1.11 -44.63
CA ASP A 283 -41.19 -1.83 -45.56
C ASP A 283 -39.93 -0.99 -45.80
N SER A 284 -38.75 -1.61 -45.74
CA SER A 284 -37.62 -1.26 -46.62
C SER A 284 -36.59 -2.39 -46.57
N LEU A 285 -36.91 -3.46 -47.30
CA LEU A 285 -35.92 -4.38 -47.85
C LEU A 285 -34.99 -3.57 -48.77
N ARG A 286 -33.79 -3.26 -48.28
CA ARG A 286 -32.54 -3.23 -49.06
C ARG A 286 -31.41 -2.81 -48.13
N ASP A 287 -30.40 -3.66 -48.09
CA ASP A 287 -29.01 -3.41 -47.70
C ASP A 287 -28.52 -4.08 -46.40
N SER A 288 -28.80 -5.38 -46.27
CA SER A 288 -28.16 -6.28 -45.29
C SER A 288 -26.98 -7.07 -45.88
N THR A 289 -26.29 -6.52 -46.88
CA THR A 289 -25.07 -7.12 -47.45
C THR A 289 -23.95 -6.09 -47.56
N ARG A 290 -23.51 -5.52 -46.43
CA ARG A 290 -22.25 -4.74 -46.36
C ARG A 290 -21.64 -4.55 -44.97
N LEU A 291 -21.93 -5.44 -44.01
CA LEU A 291 -21.26 -5.46 -42.70
C LEU A 291 -20.70 -6.85 -42.41
N ALA A 292 -19.85 -7.32 -43.32
CA ALA A 292 -19.00 -8.50 -43.15
C ALA A 292 -17.76 -8.37 -44.07
N ARG A 293 -17.04 -7.27 -43.91
CA ARG A 293 -15.65 -7.05 -44.38
C ARG A 293 -15.19 -5.73 -43.78
N ASP A 294 -14.71 -5.80 -42.54
CA ASP A 294 -13.72 -4.87 -42.00
C ASP A 294 -13.08 -5.51 -40.76
N SER A 295 -12.48 -6.67 -41.01
CA SER A 295 -11.51 -7.31 -40.14
C SER A 295 -10.37 -7.81 -41.02
N ALA A 296 -9.73 -6.88 -41.73
CA ALA A 296 -8.42 -7.03 -42.35
C ALA A 296 -7.92 -5.66 -42.82
N GLY A 297 -6.94 -5.08 -42.13
CA GLY A 297 -6.18 -3.95 -42.64
C GLY A 297 -5.86 -2.89 -41.60
N VAL A 298 -4.71 -3.03 -40.96
CA VAL A 298 -3.95 -1.86 -40.50
C VAL A 298 -3.75 -0.96 -41.72
N ARG A 299 -4.34 0.24 -41.71
CA ARG A 299 -4.15 1.27 -42.74
C ARG A 299 -3.73 2.59 -42.10
N ALA A 300 -2.87 3.27 -42.83
CA ALA A 300 -2.09 4.44 -42.46
C ALA A 300 -2.92 5.66 -42.00
N GLY A 301 -2.38 6.38 -41.02
CA GLY A 301 -2.67 7.78 -40.69
C GLY A 301 -4.13 8.08 -40.32
N GLN A 302 -4.47 8.01 -39.03
CA GLN A 302 -5.73 8.59 -38.54
C GLN A 302 -5.73 10.10 -38.84
N ALA A 303 -6.73 10.55 -39.60
CA ALA A 303 -7.06 11.97 -39.67
C ALA A 303 -7.48 12.46 -38.27
N LEU A 304 -7.06 13.69 -37.93
CA LEU A 304 -7.37 14.35 -36.66
C LEU A 304 -8.87 14.32 -36.38
N ASP A 305 -9.28 14.07 -35.12
CA ASP A 305 -10.69 14.18 -34.73
C ASP A 305 -11.22 15.57 -35.09
N THR A 306 -12.33 15.60 -35.83
CA THR A 306 -13.04 16.82 -36.24
C THR A 306 -13.32 17.79 -35.09
N ALA A 307 -13.56 17.27 -33.87
CA ALA A 307 -13.80 18.10 -32.70
C ALA A 307 -12.52 18.79 -32.19
N THR A 308 -11.39 18.07 -32.18
CA THR A 308 -10.06 18.59 -31.80
C THR A 308 -9.56 19.60 -32.83
N ALA A 309 -9.73 19.29 -34.11
CA ALA A 309 -9.42 20.20 -35.21
C ALA A 309 -10.16 21.54 -35.05
N ALA A 310 -11.46 21.50 -34.71
CA ALA A 310 -12.27 22.68 -34.52
C ALA A 310 -11.85 23.55 -33.32
N ARG A 311 -11.41 22.95 -32.20
CA ARG A 311 -10.89 23.71 -31.03
C ARG A 311 -9.59 24.44 -31.33
N LEU A 312 -8.75 23.84 -32.18
CA LEU A 312 -7.44 24.36 -32.56
C LEU A 312 -7.48 25.27 -33.80
N GLY A 313 -8.66 25.50 -34.38
CA GLY A 313 -8.82 26.31 -35.60
C GLY A 313 -8.27 25.65 -36.87
N LEU A 314 -8.03 24.33 -36.85
CA LEU A 314 -7.54 23.58 -38.00
C LEU A 314 -8.72 23.13 -38.90
N PRO A 315 -8.69 23.44 -40.21
CA PRO A 315 -9.69 22.94 -41.15
C PRO A 315 -9.47 21.46 -41.42
N THR A 316 -10.55 20.67 -41.48
CA THR A 316 -10.47 19.21 -41.71
C THR A 316 -10.52 18.81 -43.18
N ALA A 317 -11.00 19.72 -44.03
CA ALA A 317 -11.05 19.58 -45.49
C ALA A 317 -10.99 20.98 -46.14
N PRO A 318 -10.64 21.07 -47.44
CA PRO A 318 -10.76 22.30 -48.21
C PRO A 318 -12.18 22.87 -48.13
N SER A 319 -12.34 24.19 -48.05
CA SER A 319 -13.67 24.81 -47.99
C SER A 319 -14.48 24.66 -49.30
N ARG A 320 -13.79 24.28 -50.39
CA ARG A 320 -14.31 24.11 -51.73
C ARG A 320 -13.66 22.91 -52.42
N SER A 321 -14.40 22.23 -53.29
CA SER A 321 -13.88 21.18 -54.17
C SER A 321 -13.98 21.60 -55.62
N PHE A 322 -13.03 21.16 -56.44
CA PHE A 322 -13.14 21.33 -57.88
C PHE A 322 -14.31 20.51 -58.45
N ALA A 323 -14.95 21.02 -59.51
CA ALA A 323 -15.97 20.25 -60.24
C ALA A 323 -15.39 18.93 -60.78
N ALA A 324 -16.25 17.93 -61.03
CA ALA A 324 -15.81 16.70 -61.68
C ALA A 324 -15.18 17.02 -63.06
N PRO A 325 -14.06 16.37 -63.44
CA PRO A 325 -13.51 16.51 -64.78
C PRO A 325 -14.56 16.14 -65.83
N ASP A 326 -14.65 16.92 -66.91
CA ASP A 326 -15.42 16.52 -68.08
C ASP A 326 -14.72 15.36 -68.82
N SER A 327 -15.36 14.83 -69.87
CA SER A 327 -14.80 13.70 -70.64
C SER A 327 -13.42 14.03 -71.25
N VAL A 328 -13.18 15.29 -71.64
CA VAL A 328 -11.93 15.73 -72.28
C VAL A 328 -10.79 15.80 -71.26
N VAL A 329 -11.04 16.40 -70.10
CA VAL A 329 -10.07 16.49 -69.00
C VAL A 329 -9.79 15.09 -68.44
N THR A 330 -10.80 14.22 -68.39
CA THR A 330 -10.63 12.82 -67.97
C THR A 330 -9.68 12.07 -68.92
N ASP A 331 -9.86 12.20 -70.23
CA ASP A 331 -9.00 11.58 -71.24
C ASP A 331 -7.57 12.15 -71.22
N LEU A 332 -7.42 13.46 -70.97
CA LEU A 332 -6.11 14.10 -70.82
C LEU A 332 -5.38 13.59 -69.57
N LEU A 333 -6.06 13.49 -68.44
CA LEU A 333 -5.51 12.96 -67.19
C LEU A 333 -5.18 11.47 -67.27
N ALA A 334 -5.85 10.71 -68.15
CA ALA A 334 -5.55 9.30 -68.39
C ALA A 334 -4.28 9.06 -69.24
N ARG A 335 -3.70 10.10 -69.87
CA ARG A 335 -2.48 9.96 -70.67
C ARG A 335 -1.24 9.78 -69.79
N PRO A 336 -0.35 8.83 -70.10
CA PRO A 336 0.90 8.65 -69.35
C PRO A 336 1.74 9.93 -69.36
N GLY A 337 2.10 10.42 -68.17
CA GLY A 337 2.95 11.61 -68.01
C GLY A 337 2.23 12.95 -68.04
N TYR A 338 0.92 12.99 -68.30
CA TYR A 338 0.14 14.23 -68.24
C TYR A 338 -0.18 14.62 -66.78
N GLN A 339 -0.03 15.90 -66.43
CA GLN A 339 -0.29 16.42 -65.10
C GLN A 339 -1.02 17.75 -65.19
N ALA A 340 -2.27 17.79 -64.71
CA ALA A 340 -3.00 19.03 -64.58
C ALA A 340 -2.72 19.68 -63.23
N THR A 341 -2.57 21.01 -63.24
CA THR A 341 -2.78 21.82 -62.04
C THR A 341 -4.10 22.54 -62.21
N ARG A 342 -5.02 22.34 -61.28
CA ARG A 342 -6.34 22.99 -61.30
C ARG A 342 -6.27 24.24 -60.44
N TYR A 343 -6.90 25.32 -60.90
CA TYR A 343 -6.97 26.57 -60.16
C TYR A 343 -8.42 27.09 -60.18
N SER A 344 -8.89 27.63 -59.07
CA SER A 344 -10.22 28.22 -58.90
C SER A 344 -10.08 29.44 -58.01
N ALA A 345 -10.61 30.58 -58.43
CA ALA A 345 -10.59 31.83 -57.65
C ALA A 345 -11.73 32.73 -58.12
N ASP A 346 -12.05 33.76 -57.36
CA ASP A 346 -13.01 34.79 -57.75
C ASP A 346 -12.47 35.59 -58.95
N SER A 347 -11.15 35.76 -59.04
CA SER A 347 -10.45 36.29 -60.22
C SER A 347 -9.12 35.59 -60.46
N ALA A 348 -8.78 35.35 -61.73
CA ALA A 348 -7.51 34.76 -62.16
C ALA A 348 -6.91 35.58 -63.29
N THR A 349 -5.75 36.18 -63.04
CA THR A 349 -5.02 37.02 -64.00
C THR A 349 -3.76 36.30 -64.44
N VAL A 350 -3.61 36.09 -65.76
CA VAL A 350 -2.43 35.46 -66.35
C VAL A 350 -1.61 36.53 -67.07
N PHE A 351 -0.42 36.81 -66.53
CA PHE A 351 0.55 37.70 -67.14
C PHE A 351 1.46 36.88 -68.06
N VAL A 352 1.20 36.95 -69.37
CA VAL A 352 1.92 36.15 -70.37
C VAL A 352 3.40 36.55 -70.49
N GLN A 353 3.71 37.85 -70.43
CA GLN A 353 5.09 38.36 -70.50
C GLN A 353 5.91 37.99 -69.25
N ASP A 354 5.31 38.11 -68.06
CA ASP A 354 5.96 37.78 -66.78
C ASP A 354 5.93 36.27 -66.45
N GLN A 355 5.26 35.47 -67.29
CA GLN A 355 4.89 34.08 -67.04
C GLN A 355 4.36 33.84 -65.61
N ARG A 356 3.42 34.69 -65.19
CA ARG A 356 2.92 34.75 -63.82
C ARG A 356 1.41 34.55 -63.81
N VAL A 357 0.95 33.63 -62.97
CA VAL A 357 -0.48 33.42 -62.68
C VAL A 357 -0.76 34.02 -61.31
N PHE A 358 -1.75 34.92 -61.24
CA PHE A 358 -2.20 35.54 -60.00
C PHE A 358 -3.67 35.21 -59.78
N LEU A 359 -3.95 34.52 -58.68
CA LEU A 359 -5.29 34.14 -58.25
C LEU A 359 -5.65 35.01 -57.05
N GLN A 360 -6.83 35.63 -57.08
CA GLN A 360 -7.28 36.54 -56.03
C GLN A 360 -8.75 36.31 -55.70
N GLY A 361 -9.04 36.27 -54.39
CA GLY A 361 -10.35 35.99 -53.83
C GLY A 361 -10.62 34.49 -53.82
N LYS A 362 -10.64 33.89 -52.61
CA LYS A 362 -10.92 32.47 -52.39
C LYS A 362 -10.15 31.55 -53.35
N ALA A 363 -8.85 31.81 -53.48
CA ALA A 363 -7.97 31.10 -54.40
C ALA A 363 -7.71 29.67 -53.91
N LEU A 364 -7.93 28.71 -54.80
CA LEU A 364 -7.79 27.28 -54.58
C LEU A 364 -6.96 26.70 -55.71
N THR A 365 -5.94 25.91 -55.38
CA THR A 365 -5.13 25.17 -56.36
C THR A 365 -5.00 23.72 -55.95
N GLU A 366 -5.11 22.80 -56.91
CA GLU A 366 -4.90 21.36 -56.70
C GLU A 366 -3.86 20.85 -57.68
N ARG A 367 -2.85 20.14 -57.15
CA ARG A 367 -1.81 19.48 -57.94
C ARG A 367 -1.40 18.18 -57.27
N ARG A 368 -1.46 17.06 -58.00
CA ARG A 368 -1.02 15.72 -57.54
C ARG A 368 -1.62 15.28 -56.18
N GLY A 369 -2.88 15.64 -55.92
CA GLY A 369 -3.60 15.30 -54.70
C GLY A 369 -3.29 16.19 -53.48
N SER A 370 -2.46 17.22 -53.64
CA SER A 370 -2.27 18.28 -52.64
C SER A 370 -3.14 19.48 -53.03
N THR A 371 -3.87 20.04 -52.06
CA THR A 371 -4.77 21.19 -52.27
C THR A 371 -4.29 22.37 -51.42
N LEU A 372 -4.17 23.55 -52.02
CA LEU A 372 -3.79 24.78 -51.33
C LEU A 372 -4.91 25.82 -51.52
N GLU A 373 -5.39 26.35 -50.40
CA GLU A 373 -6.42 27.37 -50.31
C GLU A 373 -5.84 28.63 -49.66
N ALA A 374 -6.07 29.83 -50.21
CA ALA A 374 -5.62 31.11 -49.64
C ALA A 374 -6.44 32.29 -50.22
N ASP A 375 -6.30 33.50 -49.67
CA ASP A 375 -6.91 34.70 -50.28
C ASP A 375 -6.24 35.06 -51.62
N THR A 376 -4.92 34.92 -51.69
CA THR A 376 -4.17 35.11 -52.94
C THR A 376 -3.14 34.01 -53.15
N ILE A 377 -3.00 33.57 -54.41
CA ILE A 377 -1.97 32.61 -54.83
C ILE A 377 -1.29 33.17 -56.08
N THR A 378 0.02 33.39 -55.99
CA THR A 378 0.85 33.82 -57.12
C THR A 378 1.78 32.68 -57.51
N TYR A 379 1.78 32.28 -58.77
CA TYR A 379 2.75 31.33 -59.33
C TYR A 379 3.55 31.99 -60.44
N ARG A 380 4.88 31.96 -60.32
CA ARG A 380 5.83 32.45 -61.33
C ARG A 380 6.55 31.27 -61.95
N SER A 381 6.30 30.96 -63.23
CA SER A 381 6.91 29.78 -63.85
C SER A 381 8.40 29.93 -64.09
N ALA A 382 8.89 31.14 -64.42
CA ALA A 382 10.30 31.40 -64.69
C ALA A 382 11.21 31.10 -63.48
N SER A 383 10.74 31.36 -62.27
CA SER A 383 11.48 31.12 -61.02
C SER A 383 10.95 29.91 -60.23
N CYS A 384 10.03 29.13 -60.81
CA CYS A 384 9.33 28.01 -60.16
C CYS A 384 8.68 28.35 -58.80
N LEU A 385 8.38 29.61 -58.52
CA LEU A 385 8.01 30.07 -57.18
C LEU A 385 6.49 30.23 -57.05
N LEU A 386 5.93 29.62 -56.01
CA LEU A 386 4.55 29.78 -55.59
C LEU A 386 4.51 30.52 -54.25
N ASP A 387 3.81 31.65 -54.20
CA ASP A 387 3.57 32.43 -52.99
C ASP A 387 2.06 32.46 -52.71
N ALA A 388 1.64 32.12 -51.50
CA ALA A 388 0.26 32.21 -51.06
C ALA A 388 0.15 32.98 -49.75
N SER A 389 -0.84 33.87 -49.64
CA SER A 389 -1.06 34.74 -48.48
C SER A 389 -2.55 34.97 -48.21
N GLY A 390 -2.86 35.39 -46.99
CA GLY A 390 -4.24 35.48 -46.49
C GLY A 390 -4.76 34.11 -46.05
N GLU A 391 -4.28 33.68 -44.88
CA GLU A 391 -4.60 32.38 -44.24
C GLU A 391 -4.44 31.14 -45.14
N PRO A 392 -3.26 30.93 -45.75
CA PRO A 392 -3.04 29.75 -46.57
C PRO A 392 -3.19 28.44 -45.79
N LYS A 393 -4.00 27.54 -46.34
CA LYS A 393 -4.31 26.19 -45.83
C LYS A 393 -3.87 25.17 -46.86
N LEU A 394 -2.84 24.40 -46.53
CA LEU A 394 -2.32 23.32 -47.36
C LEU A 394 -2.82 21.97 -46.82
N PHE A 395 -3.51 21.23 -47.68
CA PHE A 395 -3.99 19.87 -47.45
C PHE A 395 -3.14 18.92 -48.29
N ASP A 396 -2.29 18.11 -47.64
CA ASP A 396 -1.42 17.15 -48.33
C ASP A 396 -1.47 15.78 -47.65
N ARG A 397 -2.03 14.77 -48.33
CA ARG A 397 -1.99 13.35 -47.94
C ARG A 397 -2.34 13.08 -46.45
N GLY A 398 -3.36 13.76 -45.94
CA GLY A 398 -3.85 13.62 -44.56
C GLY A 398 -3.20 14.54 -43.53
N GLN A 399 -2.24 15.39 -43.91
CA GLN A 399 -1.70 16.46 -43.08
C GLN A 399 -2.31 17.80 -43.49
N VAL A 400 -2.66 18.61 -42.50
CA VAL A 400 -3.16 19.97 -42.68
C VAL A 400 -2.12 20.91 -42.10
N MET A 401 -1.69 21.86 -42.92
CA MET A 401 -0.79 22.93 -42.51
C MET A 401 -1.49 24.26 -42.74
N VAL A 402 -1.64 25.04 -41.68
CA VAL A 402 -2.22 26.38 -41.72
C VAL A 402 -1.15 27.36 -41.28
N GLY A 403 -0.97 28.47 -42.00
CA GLY A 403 -0.03 29.52 -41.62
C GLY A 403 -0.45 30.89 -42.11
N GLN A 404 0.40 31.89 -41.92
CA GLN A 404 0.15 33.27 -42.39
C GLN A 404 0.58 33.50 -43.85
N GLY A 405 1.57 32.72 -44.30
CA GLY A 405 2.12 32.78 -45.66
C GLY A 405 2.82 31.48 -46.03
N ILE A 406 2.66 31.06 -47.28
CA ILE A 406 3.34 29.89 -47.86
C ILE A 406 4.20 30.36 -49.03
N ARG A 407 5.46 29.95 -49.02
CA ARG A 407 6.40 30.12 -50.13
C ARG A 407 6.94 28.75 -50.54
N TYR A 408 6.68 28.34 -51.78
CA TYR A 408 6.98 27.00 -52.26
C TYR A 408 7.72 27.03 -53.61
N ASP A 409 8.90 26.42 -53.65
CA ASP A 409 9.64 26.18 -54.87
C ASP A 409 9.15 24.86 -55.49
N THR A 410 8.49 24.97 -56.64
CA THR A 410 7.91 23.83 -57.36
C THR A 410 8.92 22.98 -58.12
N CYS A 411 10.13 23.50 -58.38
CA CYS A 411 11.19 22.79 -59.09
C CYS A 411 12.02 21.94 -58.11
N VAL A 412 12.41 22.51 -56.97
CA VAL A 412 13.14 21.82 -55.90
C VAL A 412 12.19 21.11 -54.91
N ARG A 413 10.89 21.39 -55.00
CA ARG A 413 9.82 20.81 -54.15
C ARG A 413 10.00 21.10 -52.66
N ARG A 414 10.41 22.33 -52.35
CA ARG A 414 10.66 22.78 -50.98
C ARG A 414 9.77 23.98 -50.65
N GLY A 415 9.07 23.88 -49.52
CA GLY A 415 8.22 24.94 -49.00
C GLY A 415 8.71 25.50 -47.68
N VAL A 416 8.33 26.75 -47.39
CA VAL A 416 8.34 27.36 -46.06
C VAL A 416 6.95 27.92 -45.79
N ILE A 417 6.41 27.58 -44.63
CA ILE A 417 5.14 28.05 -44.10
C ILE A 417 5.47 28.85 -42.84
N THR A 418 5.05 30.12 -42.82
CA THR A 418 5.30 31.04 -41.70
C THR A 418 4.20 30.93 -40.65
N ASP A 419 4.58 30.90 -39.37
CA ASP A 419 3.67 30.64 -38.22
C ASP A 419 2.74 29.43 -38.48
N ALA A 420 3.34 28.34 -38.96
CA ALA A 420 2.61 27.14 -39.33
C ALA A 420 2.16 26.38 -38.08
N LEU A 421 0.87 26.03 -38.01
CA LEU A 421 0.35 25.04 -37.07
C LEU A 421 0.21 23.70 -37.80
N THR A 422 0.86 22.67 -37.26
CA THR A 422 0.82 21.29 -37.78
C THR A 422 0.74 20.30 -36.62
N ASN A 423 0.39 19.05 -36.92
CA ASN A 423 0.34 17.98 -35.94
C ASN A 423 1.11 16.75 -36.40
N PHE A 424 1.44 15.90 -35.44
CA PHE A 424 1.99 14.58 -35.67
C PHE A 424 1.55 13.61 -34.60
N THR A 425 1.43 12.33 -34.96
CA THR A 425 1.02 11.26 -34.05
C THR A 425 2.25 10.48 -33.60
N GLU A 426 2.43 10.32 -32.29
CA GLU A 426 3.40 9.42 -31.65
C GLU A 426 2.63 8.41 -30.81
N GLY A 427 2.71 7.12 -31.14
CA GLY A 427 1.91 6.11 -30.44
C GLY A 427 0.40 6.36 -30.58
N SER A 428 -0.27 6.56 -29.43
CA SER A 428 -1.67 7.00 -29.34
C SER A 428 -1.84 8.51 -29.11
N THR A 429 -0.74 9.26 -28.96
CA THR A 429 -0.75 10.68 -28.59
C THR A 429 -0.56 11.56 -29.83
N VAL A 430 -1.34 12.63 -29.92
CA VAL A 430 -1.17 13.67 -30.95
C VAL A 430 -0.36 14.82 -30.37
N TRP A 431 0.70 15.20 -31.06
CA TRP A 431 1.51 16.36 -30.78
C TRP A 431 1.23 17.47 -31.78
N PHE A 432 1.20 18.70 -31.28
CA PHE A 432 1.03 19.91 -32.04
C PHE A 432 2.35 20.67 -32.08
N LEU A 433 2.70 21.17 -33.26
CA LEU A 433 3.87 22.01 -33.49
C LEU A 433 3.41 23.32 -34.13
N ARG A 434 3.78 24.43 -33.52
CA ARG A 434 3.57 25.79 -34.04
C ARG A 434 4.92 26.45 -34.32
N GLY A 435 5.14 27.04 -35.49
CA GLY A 435 6.35 27.81 -35.79
C GLY A 435 6.66 27.93 -37.28
N ASP A 436 7.85 28.39 -37.63
CA ASP A 436 8.24 28.51 -39.05
C ASP A 436 8.65 27.14 -39.60
N VAL A 437 7.75 26.50 -40.33
CA VAL A 437 7.94 25.12 -40.81
C VAL A 437 8.39 25.13 -42.27
N SER A 438 9.57 24.56 -42.54
CA SER A 438 10.02 24.21 -43.87
C SER A 438 9.86 22.72 -44.13
N GLN A 439 9.11 22.38 -45.17
CA GLN A 439 8.91 21.01 -45.60
C GLN A 439 9.66 20.74 -46.90
N ASP A 440 10.47 19.68 -46.89
CA ASP A 440 11.02 19.09 -48.11
C ASP A 440 10.13 17.92 -48.53
N SER A 441 9.30 18.18 -49.56
CA SER A 441 8.34 17.19 -50.08
C SER A 441 9.00 16.09 -50.93
N SER A 442 10.30 16.19 -51.20
CA SER A 442 11.08 15.15 -51.88
C SER A 442 11.76 14.18 -50.89
N ALA A 443 12.14 14.65 -49.70
CA ALA A 443 12.96 13.91 -48.74
C ALA A 443 12.24 13.43 -47.47
N ASN A 444 10.92 13.68 -47.33
CA ASN A 444 10.13 13.36 -46.13
C ASN A 444 10.78 13.92 -44.83
N ARG A 445 11.38 15.11 -44.95
CA ARG A 445 12.07 15.84 -43.87
C ARG A 445 11.33 17.14 -43.59
N ILE A 446 11.06 17.39 -42.32
CA ILE A 446 10.46 18.64 -41.86
C ILE A 446 11.50 19.35 -40.99
N TYR A 447 11.73 20.62 -41.28
CA TYR A 447 12.51 21.51 -40.45
C TYR A 447 11.57 22.54 -39.87
N ALA A 448 11.69 22.87 -38.60
CA ALA A 448 10.97 23.99 -38.03
C ALA A 448 11.93 24.91 -37.27
N ALA A 449 11.67 26.20 -37.29
CA ALA A 449 12.41 27.20 -36.54
C ALA A 449 11.48 27.94 -35.59
N SER A 450 12.01 28.41 -34.46
CA SER A 450 11.27 29.15 -33.44
C SER A 450 9.93 28.48 -33.09
N SER A 451 9.98 27.19 -32.78
CA SER A 451 8.81 26.32 -32.72
C SER A 451 8.39 26.02 -31.29
N GLU A 452 7.09 25.94 -31.07
CA GLU A 452 6.46 25.48 -29.83
C GLU A 452 5.86 24.09 -30.08
N ILE A 453 6.17 23.12 -29.20
CA ILE A 453 5.72 21.73 -29.31
C ILE A 453 4.95 21.33 -28.06
N THR A 454 3.75 20.77 -28.19
CA THR A 454 2.89 20.36 -27.05
C THR A 454 1.98 19.19 -27.43
N SER A 455 1.61 18.31 -26.50
CA SER A 455 0.51 17.35 -26.72
C SER A 455 -0.85 17.93 -26.36
N CYS A 456 -0.88 19.14 -25.79
CA CYS A 456 -2.10 19.75 -25.30
C CYS A 456 -2.98 20.24 -26.46
N ASP A 457 -4.25 19.83 -26.45
CA ASP A 457 -5.23 20.17 -27.49
C ASP A 457 -5.91 21.54 -27.29
N LEU A 458 -5.40 22.34 -26.36
CA LEU A 458 -5.92 23.66 -26.03
C LEU A 458 -5.19 24.79 -26.78
N PRO A 459 -5.88 25.87 -27.18
CA PRO A 459 -5.26 27.01 -27.86
C PRO A 459 -4.17 27.71 -27.05
N VAL A 460 -4.32 27.74 -25.72
CA VAL A 460 -3.28 28.15 -24.77
C VAL A 460 -2.87 26.89 -24.02
N PRO A 461 -1.78 26.23 -24.43
CA PRO A 461 -1.43 24.94 -23.85
C PRO A 461 -0.97 25.11 -22.41
N HIS A 462 -1.31 24.14 -21.56
CA HIS A 462 -0.84 24.15 -20.17
C HIS A 462 0.69 24.09 -20.09
N TYR A 463 1.34 23.51 -21.10
CA TYR A 463 2.78 23.42 -21.23
C TYR A 463 3.19 23.38 -22.71
N HIS A 464 4.39 23.84 -23.02
CA HIS A 464 4.97 23.68 -24.36
C HIS A 464 6.50 23.66 -24.30
N PHE A 465 7.11 22.98 -25.26
CA PHE A 465 8.55 23.03 -25.48
C PHE A 465 8.84 24.07 -26.55
N SER A 466 9.52 25.15 -26.19
CA SER A 466 10.04 26.13 -27.14
C SER A 466 11.40 25.67 -27.64
N ALA A 467 11.58 25.55 -28.95
CA ALA A 467 12.80 25.12 -29.58
C ALA A 467 13.20 26.04 -30.74
N ARG A 468 14.47 26.46 -30.78
CA ARG A 468 14.93 27.34 -31.86
C ARG A 468 15.04 26.63 -33.21
N GLN A 469 15.45 25.37 -33.19
CA GLN A 469 15.60 24.52 -34.37
C GLN A 469 15.00 23.15 -34.08
N VAL A 470 14.12 22.68 -34.94
CA VAL A 470 13.53 21.34 -34.92
C VAL A 470 13.79 20.69 -36.26
N LYS A 471 14.22 19.43 -36.22
CA LYS A 471 14.43 18.59 -37.40
C LYS A 471 13.70 17.28 -37.18
N TRP A 472 12.80 16.97 -38.09
CA TRP A 472 12.07 15.72 -38.09
C TRP A 472 12.38 14.93 -39.36
N VAL A 473 12.91 13.72 -39.18
CA VAL A 473 13.37 12.84 -40.27
C VAL A 473 12.42 11.67 -40.42
N SER A 474 11.85 11.49 -41.61
CA SER A 474 11.12 10.29 -42.04
C SER A 474 9.98 9.84 -41.13
N LYS A 475 9.34 10.76 -40.43
CA LYS A 475 8.28 10.48 -39.44
C LYS A 475 8.74 9.59 -38.27
N SER A 476 10.04 9.40 -38.07
CA SER A 476 10.59 8.49 -37.05
C SER A 476 11.47 9.16 -36.01
N VAL A 477 12.22 10.22 -36.35
CA VAL A 477 13.16 10.82 -35.38
C VAL A 477 13.00 12.34 -35.35
N LEU A 478 12.68 12.88 -34.17
CA LEU A 478 12.59 14.31 -33.88
C LEU A 478 13.82 14.76 -33.09
N VAL A 479 14.49 15.82 -33.57
CA VAL A 479 15.63 16.45 -32.90
C VAL A 479 15.33 17.94 -32.75
N ALA A 480 15.32 18.46 -31.53
CA ALA A 480 15.05 19.86 -31.24
C ALA A 480 16.20 20.50 -30.44
N ARG A 481 16.60 21.74 -30.74
CA ARG A 481 17.71 22.43 -30.04
C ARG A 481 17.75 23.97 -30.20
N PRO A 482 18.27 24.69 -29.19
CA PRO A 482 18.08 24.36 -27.77
C PRO A 482 16.59 24.30 -27.47
N VAL A 483 16.20 23.56 -26.43
CA VAL A 483 14.81 23.40 -26.02
C VAL A 483 14.60 23.95 -24.61
N VAL A 484 13.51 24.69 -24.42
CA VAL A 484 13.07 25.17 -23.12
C VAL A 484 11.64 24.70 -22.88
N LEU A 485 11.41 23.96 -21.80
CA LEU A 485 10.08 23.60 -21.35
C LEU A 485 9.47 24.78 -20.59
N TYR A 486 8.32 25.23 -21.06
CA TYR A 486 7.46 26.20 -20.40
C TYR A 486 6.21 25.51 -19.84
N VAL A 487 5.79 25.92 -18.66
CA VAL A 487 4.44 25.64 -18.13
C VAL A 487 3.71 26.97 -18.04
N ARG A 488 2.64 27.12 -18.82
CA ARG A 488 2.13 28.42 -19.26
C ARG A 488 3.28 29.28 -19.78
N ASP A 489 3.59 30.39 -19.10
CA ASP A 489 4.61 31.36 -19.51
C ASP A 489 5.91 31.25 -18.70
N VAL A 490 6.03 30.26 -17.80
CA VAL A 490 7.18 30.12 -16.89
C VAL A 490 8.16 29.08 -17.44
N PRO A 491 9.42 29.45 -17.73
CA PRO A 491 10.44 28.48 -18.14
C PRO A 491 10.86 27.62 -16.94
N ILE A 492 10.72 26.30 -17.05
CA ILE A 492 11.05 25.34 -15.99
C ILE A 492 12.39 24.64 -16.25
N LEU A 493 12.64 24.22 -17.49
CA LEU A 493 13.79 23.37 -17.82
C LEU A 493 14.41 23.79 -19.14
N TRP A 494 15.73 23.99 -19.16
CA TRP A 494 16.51 24.23 -20.37
C TRP A 494 17.32 22.98 -20.73
N LEU A 495 17.24 22.55 -21.99
CA LEU A 495 17.94 21.39 -22.55
C LEU A 495 18.73 21.83 -23.79
N PRO A 496 20.01 21.42 -23.94
CA PRO A 496 20.81 21.79 -25.10
C PRO A 496 20.27 21.17 -26.40
N PHE A 497 19.68 19.97 -26.31
CA PHE A 497 18.91 19.33 -27.38
C PHE A 497 17.96 18.27 -26.80
N ILE A 498 16.88 17.98 -27.51
CA ILE A 498 16.03 16.80 -27.32
C ILE A 498 16.20 15.90 -28.54
N PHE A 499 16.36 14.60 -28.30
CA PHE A 499 16.34 13.56 -29.32
C PHE A 499 15.25 12.56 -28.94
N GLN A 500 14.28 12.37 -29.83
CA GLN A 500 13.13 11.50 -29.59
C GLN A 500 12.88 10.61 -30.82
N ASP A 501 12.83 9.30 -30.60
CA ASP A 501 12.41 8.31 -31.59
C ASP A 501 10.90 8.08 -31.44
N MET A 502 10.14 8.43 -32.48
CA MET A 502 8.68 8.44 -32.49
C MET A 502 8.07 7.20 -33.15
N ARG A 503 8.89 6.16 -33.36
CA ARG A 503 8.37 4.85 -33.79
C ARG A 503 7.54 4.25 -32.63
N PRO A 504 6.44 3.53 -32.91
CA PRO A 504 5.75 2.79 -31.86
C PRO A 504 6.61 1.59 -31.39
N GLY A 505 6.67 1.30 -30.08
CA GLY A 505 7.42 0.15 -29.54
C GLY A 505 8.46 0.49 -28.45
N ARG A 506 9.36 -0.46 -28.13
CA ARG A 506 10.49 -0.23 -27.20
C ARG A 506 11.64 0.44 -27.95
N HIS A 507 12.10 1.60 -27.48
CA HIS A 507 13.18 2.36 -28.13
C HIS A 507 14.21 2.83 -27.14
N SER A 508 15.44 3.02 -27.62
CA SER A 508 16.56 3.47 -26.79
C SER A 508 16.52 5.00 -26.62
N GLY A 509 16.84 5.51 -25.43
CA GLY A 509 16.72 6.93 -25.11
C GLY A 509 17.42 7.34 -23.82
N ILE A 510 17.63 8.65 -23.64
CA ILE A 510 18.19 9.22 -22.41
C ILE A 510 17.11 9.24 -21.33
N LEU A 511 17.47 8.90 -20.10
CA LEU A 511 16.60 9.01 -18.94
C LEU A 511 16.48 10.48 -18.49
N VAL A 512 15.26 10.91 -18.13
CA VAL A 512 15.02 12.28 -17.66
C VAL A 512 15.61 12.44 -16.25
N PRO A 513 16.59 13.34 -16.04
CA PRO A 513 17.16 13.56 -14.72
C PRO A 513 16.12 14.14 -13.77
N GLN A 514 16.20 13.74 -12.51
CA GLN A 514 15.33 14.20 -11.42
C GLN A 514 16.15 15.02 -10.43
N PHE A 515 15.56 16.11 -9.92
CA PHE A 515 16.16 17.01 -8.94
C PHE A 515 15.30 17.00 -7.66
N GLY A 516 15.93 17.05 -6.49
CA GLY A 516 15.21 16.97 -5.21
C GLY A 516 14.52 18.29 -4.84
N PHE A 517 13.32 18.25 -4.26
CA PHE A 517 12.59 19.48 -3.87
C PHE A 517 13.29 20.25 -2.73
N ASN A 518 14.07 19.56 -1.91
CA ASN A 518 14.91 20.20 -0.93
C ASN A 518 15.94 21.18 -1.60
N ASP A 519 16.21 21.06 -2.92
CA ASP A 519 17.06 22.00 -3.68
C ASP A 519 16.36 23.35 -3.98
N LEU A 520 15.02 23.44 -3.85
CA LEU A 520 14.21 24.59 -4.26
C LEU A 520 13.84 25.54 -3.10
N VAL A 521 13.75 25.06 -1.86
CA VAL A 521 13.46 25.88 -0.67
C VAL A 521 14.64 25.79 0.28
N ARG A 522 15.26 26.93 0.62
CA ARG A 522 16.50 27.01 1.42
C ARG A 522 16.22 27.35 2.89
N PRO A 523 16.11 26.38 3.82
CA PRO A 523 15.98 26.68 5.23
C PRO A 523 17.32 26.74 6.02
N ASN A 524 18.43 26.16 5.55
CA ASN A 524 19.73 26.26 6.24
C ASN A 524 20.97 26.21 5.30
N ARG A 525 22.18 26.47 5.85
CA ARG A 525 23.46 26.57 5.12
C ARG A 525 24.18 25.23 4.88
N SER A 526 23.74 24.12 5.48
CA SER A 526 24.40 22.79 5.40
C SER A 526 23.59 21.84 4.52
N TYR A 527 23.43 22.19 3.25
CA TYR A 527 22.43 21.59 2.39
C TYR A 527 23.03 20.65 1.31
N ASN A 528 22.51 19.41 1.21
CA ASN A 528 22.98 18.37 0.30
C ASN A 528 22.13 18.36 -0.98
N ARG A 529 22.75 18.61 -2.14
CA ARG A 529 22.10 18.54 -3.46
C ARG A 529 21.98 17.11 -3.96
N GLN A 530 20.97 16.82 -4.77
CA GLN A 530 20.87 15.51 -5.44
C GLN A 530 20.46 15.66 -6.91
N VAL A 531 21.09 14.84 -7.76
CA VAL A 531 20.64 14.62 -9.13
C VAL A 531 20.55 13.12 -9.34
N THR A 532 19.36 12.63 -9.61
CA THR A 532 19.08 11.21 -9.77
C THR A 532 18.57 10.92 -11.17
N ASN A 533 18.56 9.65 -11.56
CA ASN A 533 18.05 9.18 -12.84
C ASN A 533 18.82 9.71 -14.07
N ILE A 534 20.12 9.98 -13.94
CA ILE A 534 20.97 10.29 -15.08
C ILE A 534 21.34 8.97 -15.75
N GLY A 535 20.86 8.70 -16.97
CA GLY A 535 21.13 7.40 -17.58
C GLY A 535 20.71 7.25 -19.04
N TYR A 536 20.91 6.05 -19.57
CA TYR A 536 20.54 5.67 -20.93
C TYR A 536 19.83 4.33 -20.93
N TYR A 537 18.64 4.30 -21.51
CA TYR A 537 17.88 3.10 -21.80
C TYR A 537 18.23 2.60 -23.20
N TRP A 538 18.56 1.32 -23.30
CA TRP A 538 18.95 0.63 -24.53
C TRP A 538 18.07 -0.60 -24.73
N ALA A 539 17.29 -0.60 -25.81
CA ALA A 539 16.47 -1.73 -26.23
C ALA A 539 17.05 -2.33 -27.52
N PRO A 540 17.98 -3.30 -27.43
CA PRO A 540 18.60 -3.92 -28.60
C PRO A 540 17.61 -4.75 -29.45
N ASN A 541 16.59 -5.34 -28.84
CA ASN A 541 15.53 -6.08 -29.52
C ASN A 541 14.26 -6.12 -28.65
N ASP A 542 13.18 -6.73 -29.14
CA ASP A 542 11.90 -6.79 -28.44
C ASP A 542 11.92 -7.63 -27.15
N TYR A 543 12.90 -8.53 -27.01
CA TYR A 543 12.99 -9.49 -25.91
C TYR A 543 13.89 -9.02 -24.77
N VAL A 544 14.86 -8.14 -25.04
CA VAL A 544 15.90 -7.72 -24.09
C VAL A 544 15.99 -6.21 -24.02
N ASP A 545 16.08 -5.66 -22.80
CA ASP A 545 16.53 -4.28 -22.58
C ASP A 545 17.68 -4.20 -21.58
N LEU A 546 18.34 -3.04 -21.61
CA LEU A 546 19.43 -2.67 -20.73
C LEU A 546 19.31 -1.19 -20.39
N THR A 547 19.58 -0.83 -19.15
CA THR A 547 19.47 0.53 -18.62
C THR A 547 20.69 0.81 -17.77
N GLY A 548 21.49 1.80 -18.15
CA GLY A 548 22.56 2.33 -17.31
C GLY A 548 22.06 3.59 -16.59
N ARG A 549 22.29 3.70 -15.27
CA ARG A 549 21.94 4.91 -14.50
C ARG A 549 23.01 5.31 -13.49
N LEU A 550 22.99 6.58 -13.14
CA LEU A 550 23.86 7.26 -12.20
C LEU A 550 23.01 8.21 -11.34
N ASP A 551 23.18 8.07 -10.03
CA ASP A 551 22.57 8.89 -9.01
C ASP A 551 23.68 9.54 -8.18
N TRP A 552 23.62 10.86 -8.03
CA TRP A 552 24.61 11.63 -7.29
C TRP A 552 23.95 12.41 -6.16
N TYR A 553 24.45 12.19 -4.94
CA TYR A 553 24.06 12.90 -3.73
C TYR A 553 25.27 13.61 -3.13
N SER A 554 25.23 14.94 -3.13
CA SER A 554 26.29 15.80 -2.62
C SER A 554 26.63 15.47 -1.17
N ASN A 555 27.92 15.29 -0.88
CA ASN A 555 28.48 14.94 0.44
C ASN A 555 27.90 13.66 1.09
N ARG A 556 27.20 12.81 0.32
CA ARG A 556 26.61 11.56 0.82
C ARG A 556 27.14 10.35 0.05
N TYR A 557 26.74 10.17 -1.21
CA TYR A 557 27.18 9.05 -2.04
C TYR A 557 27.00 9.29 -3.54
N LEU A 558 27.78 8.54 -4.33
CA LEU A 558 27.59 8.34 -5.77
C LEU A 558 27.14 6.89 -5.98
N GLN A 559 26.05 6.67 -6.70
CA GLN A 559 25.59 5.34 -7.07
C GLN A 559 25.53 5.23 -8.59
N TYR A 560 26.02 4.14 -9.14
CA TYR A 560 25.90 3.84 -10.57
C TYR A 560 25.59 2.36 -10.75
N GLY A 561 24.90 2.02 -11.83
CA GLY A 561 24.58 0.63 -12.11
C GLY A 561 23.96 0.41 -13.47
N ILE A 562 23.81 -0.87 -13.80
CA ILE A 562 23.26 -1.36 -15.06
C ILE A 562 22.22 -2.42 -14.70
N GLY A 563 21.03 -2.32 -15.28
CA GLY A 563 19.98 -3.31 -15.15
C GLY A 563 19.39 -3.68 -16.50
N GLY A 564 18.87 -4.89 -16.65
CA GLY A 564 18.22 -5.32 -17.88
C GLY A 564 17.20 -6.42 -17.64
N GLN A 565 16.21 -6.50 -18.51
CA GLN A 565 15.18 -7.52 -18.52
C GLN A 565 15.30 -8.35 -19.79
N TYR A 566 15.00 -9.64 -19.67
CA TYR A 566 14.90 -10.55 -20.80
C TYR A 566 13.59 -11.34 -20.71
N ASN A 567 12.89 -11.47 -21.84
CA ASN A 567 11.65 -12.22 -21.94
C ASN A 567 11.57 -12.93 -23.30
N TRP A 568 11.93 -14.21 -23.33
CA TRP A 568 11.89 -15.06 -24.52
C TRP A 568 10.70 -16.04 -24.42
N LEU A 569 9.55 -15.64 -24.96
CA LEU A 569 8.31 -16.45 -24.94
C LEU A 569 8.53 -17.86 -25.52
N ASN A 570 9.21 -17.98 -26.66
CA ASN A 570 9.42 -19.27 -27.34
C ASN A 570 10.29 -20.25 -26.54
N ARG A 571 11.04 -19.75 -25.55
CA ARG A 571 11.87 -20.57 -24.66
C ARG A 571 11.30 -20.65 -23.24
N PHE A 572 10.15 -20.01 -23.00
CA PHE A 572 9.54 -19.82 -21.68
C PHE A 572 10.55 -19.38 -20.62
N VAL A 573 11.43 -18.44 -21.02
CA VAL A 573 12.46 -17.85 -20.16
C VAL A 573 12.15 -16.39 -19.98
N ASN A 574 12.03 -15.94 -18.75
CA ASN A 574 11.88 -14.54 -18.41
C ASN A 574 12.66 -14.22 -17.13
N GLY A 575 13.08 -12.97 -17.00
CA GLY A 575 13.77 -12.53 -15.80
C GLY A 575 14.45 -11.20 -15.98
N SER A 576 15.26 -10.83 -14.99
CA SER A 576 15.98 -9.57 -14.99
C SER A 576 17.28 -9.66 -14.20
N LEU A 577 18.28 -8.88 -14.60
CA LEU A 577 19.58 -8.82 -13.96
C LEU A 577 19.95 -7.36 -13.72
N ALA A 578 20.28 -7.01 -12.50
CA ALA A 578 20.71 -5.68 -12.11
C ALA A 578 21.97 -5.72 -11.25
N TYR A 579 22.89 -4.83 -11.57
CA TYR A 579 24.11 -4.59 -10.85
C TYR A 579 24.19 -3.11 -10.48
N SER A 580 24.51 -2.81 -9.23
CA SER A 580 24.76 -1.43 -8.81
C SER A 580 25.90 -1.35 -7.81
N LYS A 581 26.61 -0.23 -7.83
CA LYS A 581 27.68 0.09 -6.90
C LYS A 581 27.45 1.47 -6.32
N GLN A 582 27.51 1.55 -5.01
CA GLN A 582 27.35 2.77 -4.23
C GLN A 582 28.66 3.08 -3.52
N GLN A 583 29.16 4.30 -3.71
CA GLN A 583 30.40 4.81 -3.12
C GLN A 583 30.06 6.01 -2.24
N GLN A 584 30.37 5.93 -0.95
CA GLN A 584 30.16 7.01 0.02
C GLN A 584 31.31 8.01 -0.06
N SER A 585 31.01 9.30 0.14
CA SER A 585 32.05 10.35 0.15
C SER A 585 33.13 10.16 1.23
N GLY A 586 32.83 9.39 2.29
CA GLY A 586 33.74 9.06 3.39
C GLY A 586 34.55 7.76 3.23
N GLY A 587 34.59 7.14 2.04
CA GLY A 587 35.48 6.00 1.75
C GLY A 587 34.87 4.59 1.84
N GLY A 588 33.58 4.45 2.12
CA GLY A 588 32.86 3.17 2.08
C GLY A 588 32.29 2.86 0.69
N SER A 589 32.17 1.57 0.33
CA SER A 589 31.37 1.18 -0.84
C SER A 589 30.55 -0.11 -0.63
N SER A 590 29.41 -0.20 -1.30
CA SER A 590 28.57 -1.39 -1.35
C SER A 590 28.23 -1.75 -2.79
N THR A 591 28.32 -3.03 -3.12
CA THR A 591 27.93 -3.60 -4.41
C THR A 591 26.68 -4.43 -4.22
N THR A 592 25.66 -4.19 -5.03
CA THR A 592 24.41 -4.94 -5.05
C THR A 592 24.28 -5.70 -6.36
N LEU A 593 23.96 -6.99 -6.29
CA LEU A 593 23.63 -7.84 -7.44
C LEU A 593 22.23 -8.42 -7.23
N ARG A 594 21.34 -8.21 -8.20
CA ARG A 594 20.00 -8.76 -8.21
C ARG A 594 19.76 -9.54 -9.49
N TRP A 595 19.33 -10.79 -9.40
CA TRP A 595 19.01 -11.62 -10.55
C TRP A 595 17.72 -12.38 -10.29
N ASP A 596 16.69 -12.06 -11.07
CA ASP A 596 15.45 -12.82 -11.15
C ASP A 596 15.47 -13.63 -12.46
N HIS A 597 15.13 -14.91 -12.37
CA HIS A 597 15.11 -15.83 -13.50
C HIS A 597 14.05 -16.90 -13.30
N GLN A 598 13.12 -16.97 -14.23
CA GLN A 598 12.11 -18.00 -14.33
C GLN A 598 12.25 -18.70 -15.68
N GLN A 599 12.33 -20.01 -15.63
CA GLN A 599 12.40 -20.85 -16.82
C GLN A 599 11.57 -22.10 -16.65
N THR A 600 10.60 -22.32 -17.54
CA THR A 600 9.89 -23.59 -17.66
C THR A 600 10.40 -24.33 -18.89
N PHE A 601 11.33 -25.26 -18.71
CA PHE A 601 11.91 -26.03 -19.82
C PHE A 601 10.86 -26.88 -20.54
N ASN A 602 9.88 -27.40 -19.79
CA ASN A 602 8.69 -28.12 -20.27
C ASN A 602 7.65 -28.23 -19.13
N LEU A 603 6.52 -28.91 -19.35
CA LEU A 603 5.45 -29.11 -18.34
C LEU A 603 5.91 -29.86 -17.08
N SER A 604 7.06 -30.52 -17.10
CA SER A 604 7.58 -31.31 -16.00
C SER A 604 8.85 -30.74 -15.36
N THR A 605 9.45 -29.67 -15.90
CA THR A 605 10.75 -29.17 -15.48
C THR A 605 10.74 -27.64 -15.42
N SER A 606 11.04 -27.09 -14.25
CA SER A 606 11.11 -25.64 -14.04
C SER A 606 12.25 -25.24 -13.12
N LEU A 607 12.79 -24.04 -13.35
CA LEU A 607 13.78 -23.37 -12.54
C LEU A 607 13.25 -21.97 -12.19
N ASN A 608 13.28 -21.65 -10.91
CA ASN A 608 13.06 -20.31 -10.40
C ASN A 608 14.29 -19.90 -9.58
N LEU A 609 14.83 -18.71 -9.86
CA LEU A 609 15.98 -18.14 -9.16
C LEU A 609 15.67 -16.67 -8.88
N ASP A 610 15.77 -16.27 -7.62
CA ASP A 610 15.76 -14.88 -7.17
C ASP A 610 17.01 -14.71 -6.31
N LEU A 611 18.08 -14.17 -6.87
CA LEU A 611 19.31 -13.86 -6.17
C LEU A 611 19.32 -12.37 -5.84
N ASN A 612 19.54 -12.05 -4.57
CA ASN A 612 19.72 -10.70 -4.08
C ASN A 612 20.92 -10.70 -3.14
N TYR A 613 21.96 -9.97 -3.50
CA TYR A 613 23.23 -9.96 -2.79
C TYR A 613 23.72 -8.53 -2.60
N ALA A 614 24.18 -8.22 -1.39
CA ALA A 614 24.85 -6.97 -1.07
C ALA A 614 26.19 -7.23 -0.38
N SER A 615 27.25 -6.54 -0.80
CA SER A 615 28.57 -6.71 -0.20
C SER A 615 28.70 -6.04 1.17
N ASN A 616 28.00 -4.91 1.40
CA ASN A 616 28.01 -4.19 2.67
C ASN A 616 26.62 -3.64 2.99
N THR A 617 25.96 -4.23 3.98
CA THR A 617 24.60 -3.91 4.39
C THR A 617 24.51 -2.61 5.19
N THR A 618 25.52 -2.29 6.00
CA THR A 618 25.58 -1.05 6.80
C THR A 618 25.60 0.20 5.93
N ILE A 619 26.26 0.15 4.76
CA ILE A 619 26.28 1.28 3.82
C ILE A 619 24.92 1.47 3.16
N LEU A 620 24.23 0.37 2.84
CA LEU A 620 22.86 0.43 2.32
C LEU A 620 21.93 1.01 3.40
N GLU A 621 22.01 0.51 4.63
CA GLU A 621 21.19 0.94 5.76
C GLU A 621 21.35 2.44 6.08
N ARG A 622 22.59 2.93 6.20
CA ARG A 622 22.87 4.35 6.50
C ARG A 622 22.39 5.30 5.41
N ASN A 623 22.43 4.84 4.16
CA ASN A 623 22.04 5.64 3.00
C ASN A 623 20.60 5.41 2.56
N ALA A 624 19.92 4.40 3.11
CA ALA A 624 18.54 4.07 2.80
C ALA A 624 17.64 5.30 3.04
N ILE A 625 17.00 5.74 1.96
CA ILE A 625 15.96 6.76 2.03
C ILE A 625 14.59 6.09 2.18
N ASP A 626 14.43 4.90 1.59
CA ASP A 626 13.27 4.05 1.84
C ASP A 626 13.31 3.51 3.28
N PRO A 627 12.27 3.79 4.09
CA PRO A 627 12.19 3.30 5.45
C PRO A 627 12.13 1.77 5.58
N LEU A 628 11.66 1.08 4.54
CA LEU A 628 11.51 -0.38 4.57
C LEU A 628 12.85 -1.10 4.45
N LEU A 629 13.81 -0.54 3.69
CA LEU A 629 15.15 -1.12 3.50
C LEU A 629 15.91 -1.35 4.81
N ASN A 630 15.68 -0.52 5.81
CA ASN A 630 16.37 -0.61 7.09
C ASN A 630 15.92 -1.83 7.92
N THR A 631 14.68 -2.27 7.71
CA THR A 631 14.07 -3.43 8.38
C THR A 631 13.98 -4.67 7.48
N GLN A 632 14.45 -4.56 6.23
CA GLN A 632 14.34 -5.62 5.24
C GLN A 632 15.39 -6.71 5.45
N GLN A 633 15.01 -7.92 5.09
CA GLN A 633 15.93 -9.03 4.94
C GLN A 633 16.20 -9.24 3.46
N ILE A 634 17.48 -9.26 3.08
CA ILE A 634 17.90 -9.69 1.74
C ILE A 634 17.64 -11.18 1.65
N THR A 635 16.64 -11.57 0.86
CA THR A 635 16.34 -12.98 0.57
C THR A 635 16.86 -13.32 -0.81
N SER A 636 17.62 -14.41 -0.89
CA SER A 636 17.94 -15.12 -2.13
C SER A 636 17.32 -16.51 -2.09
N SER A 637 16.83 -17.00 -3.22
CA SER A 637 16.29 -18.35 -3.35
C SER A 637 16.59 -18.94 -4.73
N VAL A 638 16.72 -20.26 -4.75
CA VAL A 638 16.80 -21.05 -5.98
C VAL A 638 15.91 -22.27 -5.79
N ASN A 639 15.10 -22.60 -6.78
CA ASN A 639 14.22 -23.75 -6.75
C ASN A 639 14.15 -24.38 -8.14
N PHE A 640 14.65 -25.61 -8.23
CA PHE A 640 14.60 -26.45 -9.40
C PHE A 640 13.68 -27.63 -9.11
N SER A 641 12.67 -27.84 -9.95
CA SER A 641 11.75 -28.97 -9.81
C SER A 641 11.65 -29.74 -11.13
N LYS A 642 11.78 -31.06 -11.04
CA LYS A 642 11.63 -31.97 -12.18
C LYS A 642 10.75 -33.16 -11.81
N ARG A 643 9.68 -33.35 -12.57
CA ARG A 643 8.81 -34.52 -12.50
C ARG A 643 9.25 -35.56 -13.54
N TYR A 644 9.74 -36.68 -13.03
CA TYR A 644 10.00 -37.88 -13.80
C TYR A 644 8.73 -38.75 -13.85
N GLY A 645 8.70 -39.76 -14.72
CA GLY A 645 7.58 -40.72 -14.75
C GLY A 645 7.44 -41.50 -13.43
N TRP A 646 8.55 -41.74 -12.73
CA TRP A 646 8.59 -42.48 -11.47
C TRP A 646 8.38 -41.60 -10.22
N GLY A 647 8.36 -40.28 -10.32
CA GLY A 647 8.30 -39.40 -9.15
C GLY A 647 8.73 -37.96 -9.41
N THR A 648 8.85 -37.18 -8.34
CA THR A 648 9.27 -35.77 -8.41
C THR A 648 10.56 -35.56 -7.64
N VAL A 649 11.50 -34.82 -8.23
CA VAL A 649 12.72 -34.35 -7.58
C VAL A 649 12.65 -32.83 -7.50
N THR A 650 12.84 -32.28 -6.30
CA THR A 650 12.94 -30.85 -6.06
C THR A 650 14.25 -30.57 -5.36
N LEU A 651 15.02 -29.61 -5.89
CA LEU A 651 16.29 -29.16 -5.34
C LEU A 651 16.25 -27.64 -5.27
N GLY A 652 16.54 -27.09 -4.12
CA GLY A 652 16.54 -25.65 -3.97
C GLY A 652 17.12 -25.23 -2.65
N GLY A 653 16.79 -24.00 -2.28
CA GLY A 653 17.19 -23.44 -1.01
C GLY A 653 16.94 -21.94 -0.96
N ASN A 654 17.14 -21.39 0.23
CA ASN A 654 17.08 -19.96 0.43
C ASN A 654 18.24 -19.49 1.32
N ARG A 655 18.54 -18.20 1.22
CA ARG A 655 19.48 -17.50 2.08
C ARG A 655 18.84 -16.17 2.45
N ARG A 656 18.65 -15.93 3.74
CA ARG A 656 18.16 -14.66 4.30
C ARG A 656 19.30 -13.98 5.03
N GLN A 657 19.51 -12.71 4.73
CA GLN A 657 20.48 -11.87 5.42
C GLN A 657 19.76 -10.66 5.97
N SER A 658 19.85 -10.48 7.28
CA SER A 658 19.30 -9.33 7.95
C SER A 658 20.19 -8.11 7.72
N LEU A 659 19.55 -6.97 7.40
CA LEU A 659 20.25 -5.71 7.17
C LEU A 659 20.62 -5.00 8.48
N SER A 660 19.88 -5.26 9.57
CA SER A 660 20.03 -4.57 10.86
C SER A 660 21.14 -5.13 11.76
N ASP A 661 21.29 -6.45 11.84
CA ASP A 661 22.30 -7.14 12.67
C ASP A 661 23.35 -7.89 11.85
N GLY A 662 23.19 -7.96 10.53
CA GLY A 662 24.10 -8.65 9.63
C GLY A 662 24.08 -10.19 9.73
N SER A 663 23.13 -10.76 10.48
CA SER A 663 22.98 -12.21 10.62
C SER A 663 22.54 -12.85 9.31
N VAL A 664 22.98 -14.08 9.06
CA VAL A 664 22.69 -14.83 7.84
C VAL A 664 22.14 -16.19 8.20
N GLN A 665 20.95 -16.51 7.70
CA GLN A 665 20.32 -17.82 7.76
C GLN A 665 20.25 -18.41 6.35
N GLN A 666 20.58 -19.67 6.17
CA GLN A 666 20.64 -20.30 4.86
C GLN A 666 20.18 -21.75 4.92
N LEU A 667 19.11 -22.07 4.19
CA LEU A 667 18.67 -23.43 3.93
C LEU A 667 19.15 -23.83 2.53
N LEU A 668 20.36 -24.38 2.40
CA LEU A 668 20.91 -24.83 1.12
C LEU A 668 21.98 -25.93 1.32
N PRO A 669 21.86 -27.09 0.64
CA PRO A 669 20.76 -27.48 -0.24
C PRO A 669 19.54 -27.97 0.55
N ALA A 670 18.37 -27.83 -0.05
CA ALA A 670 17.12 -28.51 0.29
C ALA A 670 16.73 -29.40 -0.89
N LEU A 671 16.85 -30.71 -0.73
CA LEU A 671 16.54 -31.73 -1.71
C LEU A 671 15.35 -32.55 -1.19
N THR A 672 14.32 -32.72 -2.00
CA THR A 672 13.22 -33.65 -1.74
C THR A 672 12.99 -34.53 -2.96
N ILE A 673 12.98 -35.84 -2.74
CA ILE A 673 12.66 -36.86 -3.73
C ILE A 673 11.38 -37.55 -3.27
N SER A 674 10.33 -37.41 -4.07
CA SER A 674 9.01 -37.99 -3.82
C SER A 674 8.63 -38.93 -4.98
N PRO A 675 9.05 -40.20 -4.93
CA PRO A 675 8.58 -41.24 -5.83
C PRO A 675 7.04 -41.32 -5.86
N ALA A 676 6.49 -41.73 -7.00
CA ALA A 676 5.09 -42.13 -7.07
C ALA A 676 4.88 -43.39 -6.22
N SER A 677 3.67 -43.59 -5.71
CA SER A 677 3.31 -44.79 -4.96
C SER A 677 3.50 -46.03 -5.84
N ILE A 678 4.22 -47.03 -5.32
CA ILE A 678 4.47 -48.30 -5.98
C ILE A 678 3.50 -49.32 -5.40
N ASP A 679 2.60 -49.84 -6.24
CA ASP A 679 1.72 -50.94 -5.87
C ASP A 679 2.50 -52.26 -5.97
N LEU A 680 2.81 -52.87 -4.83
CA LEU A 680 3.51 -54.16 -4.72
C LEU A 680 2.55 -55.36 -4.86
N GLY A 681 1.24 -55.09 -4.97
CA GLY A 681 0.18 -56.07 -5.15
C GLY A 681 -1.20 -55.39 -5.12
N SER A 682 -2.29 -56.17 -5.11
CA SER A 682 -3.66 -55.62 -5.14
C SER A 682 -4.05 -54.81 -3.89
N ASN A 683 -3.40 -55.07 -2.76
CA ASN A 683 -3.71 -54.46 -1.46
C ASN A 683 -2.48 -53.87 -0.76
N ILE A 684 -1.32 -53.80 -1.43
CA ILE A 684 -0.07 -53.32 -0.84
C ILE A 684 0.46 -52.15 -1.66
N THR A 685 0.50 -50.97 -1.05
CA THR A 685 1.04 -49.75 -1.67
C THR A 685 2.19 -49.22 -0.83
N TRP A 686 3.34 -49.02 -1.46
CA TRP A 686 4.53 -48.45 -0.84
C TRP A 686 4.75 -47.03 -1.37
N SER A 687 4.91 -46.04 -0.50
CA SER A 687 5.04 -44.63 -0.90
C SER A 687 6.26 -43.99 -0.26
N PRO A 688 7.49 -44.32 -0.72
CA PRO A 688 8.70 -43.79 -0.11
C PRO A 688 8.83 -42.29 -0.34
N GLY A 689 9.54 -41.60 0.55
CA GLY A 689 9.91 -40.20 0.43
C GLY A 689 11.27 -39.96 1.06
N LEU A 690 12.09 -39.13 0.42
CA LEU A 690 13.42 -38.76 0.92
C LEU A 690 13.53 -37.25 0.96
N SER A 691 13.99 -36.70 2.08
CA SER A 691 14.36 -35.30 2.21
C SER A 691 15.76 -35.15 2.77
N PHE A 692 16.50 -34.17 2.26
CA PHE A 692 17.80 -33.76 2.75
C PHE A 692 17.81 -32.25 2.83
N THR A 693 18.16 -31.71 4.00
CA THR A 693 18.20 -30.27 4.24
C THR A 693 19.46 -29.92 5.00
N ASN A 694 20.05 -28.78 4.66
CA ASN A 694 21.16 -28.21 5.41
C ASN A 694 20.84 -26.76 5.73
N ASN A 695 20.64 -26.48 7.01
CA ASN A 695 20.34 -25.17 7.55
C ASN A 695 21.58 -24.62 8.27
N THR A 696 22.09 -23.47 7.85
CA THR A 696 23.20 -22.78 8.50
C THR A 696 22.75 -21.42 9.00
N SER A 697 23.18 -21.07 10.20
CA SER A 697 23.08 -19.73 10.76
C SER A 697 24.49 -19.20 11.01
N SER A 698 24.76 -17.95 10.67
CA SER A 698 26.07 -17.35 10.87
C SER A 698 25.95 -15.88 11.23
N LYS A 699 26.94 -15.39 11.98
CA LYS A 699 26.95 -14.02 12.52
C LYS A 699 25.71 -13.71 13.36
N THR A 700 25.16 -14.72 14.03
CA THR A 700 23.98 -14.54 14.88
C THR A 700 24.44 -13.83 16.15
N PRO A 701 23.89 -12.65 16.49
CA PRO A 701 24.25 -11.98 17.73
C PRO A 701 23.87 -12.85 18.93
N LEU A 702 24.83 -13.07 19.83
CA LEU A 702 24.63 -13.82 21.07
C LEU A 702 24.52 -12.85 22.25
N ASN A 703 23.97 -13.34 23.36
CA ASN A 703 24.02 -12.59 24.61
C ASN A 703 25.49 -12.29 24.96
N PRO A 704 25.83 -11.03 25.32
CA PRO A 704 27.20 -10.67 25.64
C PRO A 704 27.67 -11.46 26.86
N ILE A 705 28.91 -11.96 26.82
CA ILE A 705 29.50 -12.55 28.02
C ILE A 705 29.86 -11.42 28.96
N VAL A 706 29.20 -11.40 30.11
CA VAL A 706 29.47 -10.46 31.20
C VAL A 706 30.59 -11.04 32.06
N ARG A 707 31.76 -10.40 32.09
CA ARG A 707 32.83 -10.70 33.04
C ARG A 707 32.85 -9.62 34.12
N LEU A 708 32.77 -10.04 35.39
CA LEU A 708 33.11 -9.15 36.50
C LEU A 708 34.63 -9.08 36.63
N LEU A 709 35.18 -7.88 36.43
CA LEU A 709 36.59 -7.59 36.73
C LEU A 709 36.79 -7.40 38.24
N PRO A 710 38.00 -7.63 38.77
CA PRO A 710 38.34 -7.28 40.15
C PRO A 710 38.05 -5.80 40.40
N GLY A 711 37.17 -5.49 41.34
CA GLY A 711 36.69 -4.13 41.63
C GLY A 711 35.23 -3.83 41.23
N GLY A 712 34.47 -4.83 40.75
CA GLY A 712 33.03 -4.69 40.50
C GLY A 712 32.65 -4.05 39.16
N VAL A 713 33.62 -3.83 38.27
CA VAL A 713 33.38 -3.31 36.92
C VAL A 713 32.92 -4.46 36.02
N LEU A 714 31.77 -4.29 35.37
CA LEU A 714 31.22 -5.22 34.39
C LEU A 714 31.88 -4.95 33.03
N ASP A 715 32.57 -5.95 32.48
CA ASP A 715 33.09 -5.94 31.11
C ASP A 715 32.20 -6.85 30.25
N THR A 716 31.56 -6.29 29.22
CA THR A 716 30.67 -7.01 28.31
C THR A 716 31.34 -7.15 26.96
N VAL A 717 31.61 -8.39 26.54
CA VAL A 717 32.14 -8.68 25.21
C VAL A 717 31.01 -9.15 24.31
N ASP A 718 30.70 -8.39 23.27
CA ASP A 718 29.75 -8.77 22.23
C ASP A 718 30.27 -10.01 21.48
N GLN A 719 29.39 -10.98 21.23
CA GLN A 719 29.74 -12.23 20.55
C GLN A 719 28.80 -12.53 19.40
N THR A 720 29.32 -13.24 18.41
CA THR A 720 28.52 -13.81 17.32
C THR A 720 28.70 -15.31 17.25
N GLY A 721 27.60 -16.02 17.03
CA GLY A 721 27.52 -17.46 16.88
C GLY A 721 27.36 -17.86 15.43
N SER A 722 27.77 -19.09 15.12
CA SER A 722 27.41 -19.77 13.88
C SER A 722 27.03 -21.22 14.19
N SER A 723 25.97 -21.70 13.59
CA SER A 723 25.47 -23.06 13.73
C SER A 723 25.13 -23.67 12.37
N ARG A 724 25.14 -24.99 12.29
CA ARG A 724 24.73 -25.79 11.14
C ARG A 724 23.92 -26.96 11.63
N GLN A 725 22.78 -27.20 11.00
CA GLN A 725 21.97 -28.39 11.17
C GLN A 725 21.73 -29.04 9.81
N THR A 726 22.23 -30.25 9.61
CA THR A 726 21.96 -31.08 8.44
C THR A 726 20.99 -32.18 8.83
N ALA A 727 19.85 -32.28 8.16
CA ALA A 727 18.84 -33.31 8.40
C ALA A 727 18.59 -34.13 7.14
N PHE A 728 18.66 -35.45 7.26
CA PHE A 728 18.28 -36.42 6.26
C PHE A 728 17.11 -37.24 6.79
N ASN A 729 15.98 -37.29 6.08
CA ASN A 729 14.83 -38.11 6.45
C ASN A 729 14.44 -39.03 5.31
N LEU A 730 14.20 -40.30 5.64
CA LEU A 730 13.69 -41.32 4.75
C LEU A 730 12.39 -41.88 5.34
N ASP A 731 11.27 -41.55 4.69
CA ASP A 731 9.94 -42.03 5.02
C ASP A 731 9.57 -43.19 4.10
N THR A 732 9.08 -44.30 4.67
CA THR A 732 8.73 -45.52 3.92
C THR A 732 7.40 -46.12 4.39
N PRO A 733 6.28 -45.37 4.32
CA PRO A 733 4.97 -45.91 4.67
C PRO A 733 4.57 -47.05 3.72
N LEU A 734 4.09 -48.13 4.33
CA LEU A 734 3.55 -49.30 3.65
C LEU A 734 2.08 -49.47 4.04
N ARG A 735 1.18 -49.28 3.08
CA ARG A 735 -0.25 -49.53 3.28
C ARG A 735 -0.57 -50.98 2.92
N ILE A 736 -1.16 -51.72 3.85
CA ILE A 736 -1.60 -53.12 3.66
C ILE A 736 -3.12 -53.15 3.90
N GLY A 737 -3.90 -53.01 2.83
CA GLY A 737 -5.36 -52.91 2.90
C GLY A 737 -5.83 -51.70 3.74
N ALA A 738 -6.39 -51.98 4.91
CA ALA A 738 -6.85 -50.98 5.88
C ALA A 738 -5.80 -50.62 6.95
N PHE A 739 -4.67 -51.32 6.99
CA PHE A 739 -3.56 -51.03 7.89
C PHE A 739 -2.56 -50.09 7.21
N ASN A 740 -1.96 -49.19 7.97
CA ASN A 740 -0.90 -48.31 7.48
C ASN A 740 0.32 -48.42 8.41
N TRP A 741 1.38 -49.07 7.94
CA TRP A 741 2.64 -49.20 8.64
C TRP A 741 3.56 -48.04 8.26
N GLN A 742 3.73 -47.11 9.19
CA GLN A 742 4.61 -45.96 9.06
C GLN A 742 6.02 -46.35 9.53
N ASN A 743 7.02 -46.01 8.73
CA ASN A 743 8.44 -46.17 9.07
C ASN A 743 9.16 -44.90 8.63
N SER A 744 9.92 -44.29 9.54
CA SER A 744 10.74 -43.11 9.25
C SER A 744 12.12 -43.26 9.89
N ILE A 745 13.16 -43.00 9.11
CA ILE A 745 14.54 -42.94 9.59
C ILE A 745 15.03 -41.51 9.39
N GLY A 746 15.46 -40.87 10.47
CA GLY A 746 16.01 -39.52 10.48
C GLY A 746 17.48 -39.54 10.88
N VAL A 747 18.32 -38.73 10.23
CA VAL A 747 19.68 -38.44 10.68
C VAL A 747 19.79 -36.92 10.79
N THR A 748 20.06 -36.42 11.99
CA THR A 748 20.25 -34.98 12.24
C THR A 748 21.66 -34.77 12.77
N ASP A 749 22.46 -33.98 12.05
CA ASP A 749 23.80 -33.54 12.43
C ASP A 749 23.75 -32.05 12.76
N GLU A 750 24.12 -31.68 13.97
CA GLU A 750 24.16 -30.32 14.46
C GLU A 750 25.56 -29.95 14.93
N THR A 751 26.03 -28.77 14.53
CA THR A 751 27.30 -28.21 14.99
C THR A 751 27.10 -26.74 15.31
N SER A 752 27.62 -26.28 16.45
CA SER A 752 27.58 -24.90 16.88
C SER A 752 28.97 -24.43 17.27
N THR A 753 29.28 -23.17 16.96
CA THR A 753 30.51 -22.50 17.40
C THR A 753 30.29 -21.64 18.65
N GLU A 754 29.05 -21.60 19.13
CA GLU A 754 28.67 -20.84 20.32
C GLU A 754 29.40 -21.36 21.55
N ARG A 755 29.90 -20.44 22.38
CA ARG A 755 30.56 -20.81 23.63
C ARG A 755 29.50 -21.14 24.66
N ASP A 756 29.40 -22.41 25.00
CA ASP A 756 28.55 -22.86 26.09
C ASP A 756 29.35 -22.88 27.40
N SER A 757 28.79 -22.28 28.46
CA SER A 757 29.41 -22.26 29.79
C SER A 757 28.55 -23.04 30.76
N VAL A 758 29.06 -24.21 31.17
CA VAL A 758 28.41 -25.04 32.18
C VAL A 758 29.03 -24.73 33.54
N GLN A 759 28.19 -24.36 34.50
CA GLN A 759 28.59 -24.24 35.90
C GLN A 759 28.28 -25.55 36.62
N PHE A 760 29.28 -26.12 37.28
CA PHE A 760 29.09 -27.28 38.16
C PHE A 760 29.84 -27.07 39.46
N ARG A 761 29.31 -27.68 40.53
CA ARG A 761 29.96 -27.69 41.84
C ARG A 761 31.00 -28.80 41.87
N VAL A 762 32.19 -28.46 42.34
CA VAL A 762 33.29 -29.39 42.61
C VAL A 762 33.66 -29.21 44.07
N ASP A 763 34.01 -30.30 44.76
CA ASP A 763 34.47 -30.25 46.15
C ASP A 763 35.64 -29.27 46.26
N ASP A 764 35.64 -28.42 47.30
CA ASP A 764 36.72 -27.48 47.53
C ASP A 764 37.97 -28.24 48.02
N PRO A 765 39.07 -28.31 47.25
CA PRO A 765 40.27 -29.03 47.68
C PRO A 765 41.04 -28.30 48.80
N SER A 766 40.63 -27.08 49.17
CA SER A 766 41.27 -26.25 50.20
C SER A 766 40.67 -26.42 51.59
N THR A 767 39.54 -27.12 51.72
CA THR A 767 38.91 -27.43 53.00
C THR A 767 38.80 -28.95 53.21
N PRO A 768 38.99 -29.45 54.45
CA PRO A 768 38.85 -30.89 54.74
C PRO A 768 37.38 -31.35 54.85
N ASP A 769 36.41 -30.47 54.60
CA ASP A 769 34.99 -30.76 54.68
C ASP A 769 34.46 -31.18 53.29
N PRO A 770 34.07 -32.46 53.09
CA PRO A 770 33.54 -32.94 51.81
C PRO A 770 32.15 -32.36 51.45
N SER A 771 31.56 -31.51 52.29
CA SER A 771 30.33 -30.76 51.97
C SER A 771 30.60 -29.35 51.41
N ASP A 772 31.84 -28.89 51.46
CA ASP A 772 32.25 -27.60 50.93
C ASP A 772 32.52 -27.71 49.43
N SER A 773 31.98 -26.79 48.63
CA SER A 773 32.03 -26.89 47.17
C SER A 773 32.27 -25.54 46.51
N ILE A 774 33.17 -25.52 45.54
CA ILE A 774 33.42 -24.39 44.66
C ILE A 774 32.61 -24.52 43.38
N ILE A 775 32.10 -23.40 42.87
CA ILE A 775 31.46 -23.35 41.56
C ILE A 775 32.53 -23.20 40.49
N VAL A 776 32.76 -24.27 39.72
CA VAL A 776 33.64 -24.25 38.57
C VAL A 776 32.82 -23.93 37.33
N THR A 777 33.15 -22.83 36.66
CA THR A 777 32.60 -22.50 35.35
C THR A 777 33.52 -23.07 34.27
N ARG A 778 33.07 -24.07 33.54
CA ARG A 778 33.80 -24.59 32.37
C ARG A 778 33.16 -24.08 31.09
N THR A 779 33.94 -23.35 30.31
CA THR A 779 33.51 -22.84 28.99
C THR A 779 34.02 -23.77 27.90
N PHE A 780 33.14 -24.23 27.03
CA PHE A 780 33.47 -25.08 25.90
C PHE A 780 33.48 -24.28 24.59
N PRO A 781 34.47 -24.50 23.70
CA PRO A 781 34.49 -23.87 22.39
C PRO A 781 33.59 -24.68 21.42
N GLY A 782 32.32 -24.31 21.32
CA GLY A 782 31.36 -24.97 20.42
C GLY A 782 30.82 -26.31 20.93
N ASP A 783 29.84 -26.82 20.21
CA ASP A 783 29.21 -28.12 20.46
C ASP A 783 28.90 -28.84 19.15
N PHE A 784 28.79 -30.16 19.20
CA PHE A 784 28.30 -30.95 18.07
C PHE A 784 27.46 -32.13 18.58
N SER A 785 26.46 -32.49 17.80
CA SER A 785 25.70 -33.72 18.00
C SER A 785 25.30 -34.33 16.66
N THR A 786 25.35 -35.64 16.55
CA THR A 786 24.71 -36.35 15.44
C THR A 786 23.77 -37.40 16.02
N GLY A 787 22.50 -37.24 15.74
CA GLY A 787 21.43 -38.16 16.08
C GLY A 787 21.01 -39.00 14.88
N ILE A 788 20.86 -40.31 15.08
CA ILE A 788 20.14 -41.20 14.15
C ILE A 788 18.91 -41.66 14.88
N ASP A 789 17.73 -41.39 14.32
CA ASP A 789 16.47 -41.82 14.86
C ASP A 789 15.71 -42.74 13.92
N TRP A 790 14.90 -43.62 14.50
CA TRP A 790 14.07 -44.55 13.77
C TRP A 790 12.73 -44.71 14.50
N ASP A 791 11.67 -44.23 13.87
CA ASP A 791 10.32 -44.35 14.36
C ASP A 791 9.53 -45.31 13.48
N THR A 792 8.73 -46.17 14.13
CA THR A 792 7.88 -47.12 13.43
C THR A 792 6.56 -47.32 14.16
N GLY A 793 5.48 -47.46 13.42
CA GLY A 793 4.17 -47.72 14.00
C GLY A 793 3.12 -48.15 12.98
N ILE A 794 2.17 -48.95 13.44
CA ILE A 794 1.06 -49.47 12.65
C ILE A 794 -0.21 -48.75 13.09
N ASN A 795 -0.75 -47.94 12.18
CA ASN A 795 -2.10 -47.40 12.31
C ASN A 795 -3.09 -48.51 11.96
N LEU A 796 -3.92 -48.88 12.94
CA LEU A 796 -4.96 -49.89 12.77
C LEU A 796 -6.18 -49.28 12.06
N PRO A 797 -7.21 -50.03 11.65
CA PRO A 797 -8.42 -49.44 11.09
C PRO A 797 -9.20 -48.59 12.10
N VAL A 798 -9.81 -47.48 11.66
CA VAL A 798 -10.71 -46.66 12.50
C VAL A 798 -11.88 -47.51 13.01
N LEU A 799 -12.05 -47.55 14.33
CA LEU A 799 -13.20 -48.13 15.02
C LEU A 799 -14.34 -47.11 15.08
N PHE A 800 -15.58 -47.56 14.91
CA PHE A 800 -16.82 -46.77 14.93
C PHE A 800 -16.85 -45.61 13.91
N ARG A 801 -17.35 -45.87 12.70
CA ARG A 801 -17.34 -44.90 11.59
C ARG A 801 -18.33 -43.72 11.73
N GLY A 802 -19.35 -43.84 12.58
CA GLY A 802 -20.52 -42.95 12.60
C GLY A 802 -20.52 -41.81 13.63
N SER A 803 -19.74 -41.88 14.72
CA SER A 803 -19.80 -40.88 15.80
C SER A 803 -18.44 -40.66 16.47
N TRP A 804 -17.94 -41.68 17.17
CA TRP A 804 -16.66 -41.67 17.87
C TRP A 804 -15.61 -42.37 17.02
N LYS A 805 -15.05 -41.67 16.04
CA LYS A 805 -13.94 -42.22 15.24
C LYS A 805 -12.76 -42.43 16.17
N VAL A 806 -12.50 -43.68 16.54
CA VAL A 806 -11.37 -44.08 17.38
C VAL A 806 -10.32 -44.71 16.49
N GLN A 807 -9.13 -44.12 16.48
CA GLN A 807 -7.99 -44.56 15.69
C GLN A 807 -6.92 -45.12 16.63
N PRO A 808 -6.82 -46.46 16.80
CA PRO A 808 -5.77 -47.07 17.58
C PRO A 808 -4.48 -47.19 16.77
N VAL A 809 -3.34 -47.07 17.45
CA VAL A 809 -2.00 -47.15 16.88
C VAL A 809 -1.12 -47.95 17.82
N VAL A 810 -0.34 -48.87 17.25
CA VAL A 810 0.69 -49.61 17.98
C VAL A 810 2.02 -49.23 17.35
N GLY A 811 2.92 -48.65 18.13
CA GLY A 811 4.22 -48.21 17.66
C GLY A 811 5.35 -48.58 18.60
N ILE A 812 6.55 -48.24 18.18
CA ILE A 812 7.78 -48.39 18.94
C ILE A 812 8.41 -47.01 19.03
N ALA A 813 8.72 -46.57 20.24
CA ALA A 813 9.33 -45.28 20.53
C ALA A 813 10.68 -45.47 21.24
N ASN A 814 11.49 -44.42 21.27
CA ASN A 814 12.71 -44.36 22.07
C ASN A 814 12.43 -44.54 23.57
N THR A 815 13.36 -45.16 24.30
CA THR A 815 13.17 -45.39 25.74
C THR A 815 13.21 -44.10 26.53
N THR A 816 14.08 -43.17 26.17
CA THR A 816 14.21 -41.84 26.78
C THR A 816 14.19 -40.73 25.72
N SER A 817 14.34 -39.48 26.14
CA SER A 817 14.46 -38.33 25.25
C SER A 817 15.71 -38.42 24.37
N GLY A 818 15.62 -37.91 23.13
CA GLY A 818 16.72 -37.92 22.17
C GLY A 818 16.60 -39.01 21.10
N PRO A 819 17.55 -39.07 20.16
CA PRO A 819 17.52 -39.98 19.00
C PRO A 819 17.92 -41.40 19.40
N PHE A 820 17.51 -42.42 18.63
CA PHE A 820 17.90 -43.82 18.90
C PHE A 820 19.41 -44.05 19.10
N ALA A 821 20.24 -43.44 18.25
CA ALA A 821 21.68 -43.40 18.41
C ALA A 821 22.15 -41.94 18.44
N LEU A 822 23.04 -41.63 19.37
CA LEU A 822 23.58 -40.29 19.58
C LEU A 822 25.10 -40.36 19.62
N ARG A 823 25.76 -39.45 18.92
CA ARG A 823 27.15 -39.08 19.23
C ARG A 823 27.20 -37.59 19.51
N ASN A 824 28.00 -37.18 20.47
CA ASN A 824 28.21 -35.77 20.80
C ASN A 824 29.54 -35.62 21.53
N ARG A 825 29.80 -34.43 22.07
CA ARG A 825 30.96 -34.17 22.93
C ARG A 825 31.04 -35.10 24.14
N ASN A 826 29.92 -35.44 24.77
CA ASN A 826 29.88 -36.26 25.99
C ASN A 826 30.24 -37.73 25.71
N THR A 827 30.06 -38.21 24.48
CA THR A 827 30.44 -39.57 24.06
C THR A 827 31.86 -39.64 23.48
N GLY A 828 32.61 -38.54 23.49
CA GLY A 828 33.92 -38.47 22.80
C GLY A 828 33.82 -38.58 21.27
N GLY A 829 32.62 -38.42 20.70
CA GLY A 829 32.36 -38.57 19.26
C GLY A 829 31.92 -39.98 18.84
N ASP A 830 31.88 -40.95 19.75
CA ASP A 830 31.37 -42.30 19.46
C ASP A 830 29.84 -42.36 19.52
N PHE A 831 29.24 -43.26 18.73
CA PHE A 831 27.79 -43.48 18.76
C PHE A 831 27.41 -44.40 19.91
N VAL A 832 26.62 -43.88 20.83
CA VAL A 832 25.91 -44.67 21.85
C VAL A 832 24.45 -44.83 21.46
N ARG A 833 23.81 -45.92 21.90
CA ARG A 833 22.42 -46.25 21.51
C ARG A 833 21.55 -46.42 22.74
N GLN A 834 20.30 -45.98 22.65
CA GLN A 834 19.27 -46.29 23.62
C GLN A 834 18.45 -47.51 23.18
N GLY A 835 17.68 -48.07 24.11
CA GLY A 835 16.70 -49.10 23.78
C GLY A 835 15.50 -48.53 23.04
N LYS A 836 14.55 -49.42 22.73
CA LYS A 836 13.21 -49.06 22.25
C LYS A 836 12.15 -49.58 23.23
N ARG A 837 11.00 -48.92 23.27
CA ARG A 837 9.83 -49.34 24.06
C ARG A 837 8.56 -49.30 23.22
N PHE A 838 7.58 -50.14 23.56
CA PHE A 838 6.28 -50.10 22.91
C PHE A 838 5.53 -48.80 23.23
N ARG A 839 4.75 -48.31 22.28
CA ARG A 839 3.83 -47.19 22.43
C ARG A 839 2.47 -47.60 21.93
N PHE A 840 1.49 -47.57 22.80
CA PHE A 840 0.10 -47.79 22.46
C PHE A 840 -0.59 -46.44 22.49
N SER A 841 -1.32 -46.11 21.43
CA SER A 841 -2.12 -44.90 21.44
C SER A 841 -3.48 -45.10 20.83
N ALA A 842 -4.43 -44.30 21.28
CA ALA A 842 -5.77 -44.24 20.74
C ALA A 842 -6.22 -42.78 20.70
N THR A 843 -6.63 -42.33 19.53
CA THR A 843 -7.17 -40.96 19.36
C THR A 843 -8.64 -41.04 19.01
N ALA A 844 -9.47 -40.30 19.74
CA ALA A 844 -10.89 -40.14 19.49
C ALA A 844 -11.19 -38.68 19.12
N SER A 845 -11.86 -38.45 18.00
CA SER A 845 -12.22 -37.11 17.51
C SER A 845 -13.70 -37.03 17.12
N PRO A 846 -14.64 -37.09 18.08
CA PRO A 846 -16.05 -36.90 17.78
C PRO A 846 -16.31 -35.47 17.31
N THR A 847 -17.36 -35.27 16.51
CA THR A 847 -17.86 -33.93 16.19
C THR A 847 -19.31 -33.83 16.61
N LEU A 848 -19.58 -32.97 17.59
CA LEU A 848 -20.90 -32.67 18.12
C LEU A 848 -21.46 -31.45 17.38
N PHE A 849 -22.69 -31.55 16.90
CA PHE A 849 -23.36 -30.45 16.22
C PHE A 849 -24.51 -29.93 17.08
N ALA A 850 -24.51 -28.64 17.38
CA ALA A 850 -25.64 -27.92 17.96
C ALA A 850 -26.21 -26.94 16.93
N PHE A 851 -27.53 -26.89 16.79
CA PHE A 851 -28.20 -25.97 15.87
C PHE A 851 -29.01 -24.96 16.68
N PHE A 852 -28.57 -23.71 16.65
CA PHE A 852 -29.23 -22.59 17.31
C PHE A 852 -30.17 -21.86 16.35
N PRO A 853 -31.28 -21.29 16.85
CA PRO A 853 -32.12 -20.41 16.06
C PRO A 853 -31.32 -19.22 15.55
N GLY A 854 -31.66 -18.74 14.36
CA GLY A 854 -30.97 -17.61 13.76
C GLY A 854 -31.22 -16.31 14.52
N PHE A 855 -30.15 -15.60 14.87
CA PHE A 855 -30.21 -14.26 15.46
C PHE A 855 -29.85 -13.18 14.42
N GLY A 856 -30.63 -12.10 14.38
CA GLY A 856 -30.41 -10.97 13.47
C GLY A 856 -30.34 -11.39 12.00
N PHE A 857 -29.12 -11.40 11.46
CA PHE A 857 -28.78 -11.64 10.06
C PHE A 857 -28.65 -13.12 9.65
N ALA A 858 -28.60 -14.04 10.62
CA ALA A 858 -28.50 -15.48 10.38
C ALA A 858 -29.90 -16.12 10.43
N SER A 859 -30.21 -17.02 9.51
CA SER A 859 -31.44 -17.82 9.52
C SER A 859 -31.35 -19.00 10.50
N ARG A 860 -30.17 -19.61 10.58
CA ARG A 860 -29.77 -20.60 11.59
C ARG A 860 -28.27 -20.46 11.84
N ILE A 861 -27.86 -20.83 13.04
CA ILE A 861 -26.45 -20.93 13.42
C ILE A 861 -26.17 -22.39 13.78
N ARG A 862 -25.14 -22.96 13.17
CA ARG A 862 -24.61 -24.29 13.51
C ARG A 862 -23.33 -24.09 14.31
N HIS A 863 -23.26 -24.71 15.48
CA HIS A 863 -22.05 -24.85 16.25
C HIS A 863 -21.55 -26.29 16.10
N SER A 864 -20.33 -26.44 15.61
CA SER A 864 -19.60 -27.70 15.53
C SER A 864 -18.55 -27.69 16.64
N LEU A 865 -18.64 -28.64 17.56
CA LEU A 865 -17.72 -28.86 18.67
C LEU A 865 -16.98 -30.17 18.43
N SER A 866 -15.69 -30.08 18.10
CA SER A 866 -14.83 -31.22 17.78
C SER A 866 -13.71 -31.33 18.82
N PRO A 867 -13.95 -31.99 19.97
CA PRO A 867 -12.88 -32.31 20.90
C PRO A 867 -12.00 -33.42 20.31
N THR A 868 -10.70 -33.34 20.57
CA THR A 868 -9.73 -34.38 20.23
C THR A 868 -9.15 -34.92 21.52
N VAL A 869 -9.48 -36.17 21.84
CA VAL A 869 -8.95 -36.88 23.01
C VAL A 869 -7.91 -37.87 22.52
N SER A 870 -6.68 -37.75 22.97
CA SER A 870 -5.62 -38.73 22.68
C SER A 870 -5.14 -39.37 23.97
N TRP A 871 -5.14 -40.70 24.02
CA TRP A 871 -4.51 -41.48 25.06
C TRP A 871 -3.24 -42.11 24.50
N ASN A 872 -2.13 -41.96 25.21
CA ASN A 872 -0.83 -42.53 24.88
C ASN A 872 -0.27 -43.26 26.11
N PHE A 873 0.15 -44.50 25.93
CA PHE A 873 0.80 -45.29 26.96
C PHE A 873 2.10 -45.90 26.44
N SER A 874 3.16 -45.78 27.25
CA SER A 874 4.41 -46.48 27.03
C SER A 874 4.93 -47.01 28.37
N PRO A 875 5.35 -48.29 28.44
CA PRO A 875 5.85 -48.89 29.67
C PRO A 875 7.21 -48.30 30.07
N ALA A 876 7.59 -48.54 31.32
CA ALA A 876 8.93 -48.22 31.80
C ALA A 876 9.98 -49.04 31.05
N ALA A 877 11.17 -48.47 30.86
CA ALA A 877 12.27 -49.14 30.19
C ALA A 877 13.61 -48.74 30.82
N SER A 878 14.60 -49.62 30.76
CA SER A 878 15.97 -49.28 31.16
C SER A 878 16.61 -48.39 30.09
N VAL A 879 17.46 -47.47 30.55
CA VAL A 879 18.29 -46.61 29.71
C VAL A 879 19.73 -47.08 29.90
N PRO A 880 20.44 -47.48 28.83
CA PRO A 880 21.85 -47.84 28.92
C PRO A 880 22.66 -46.70 29.54
N GLU A 881 23.58 -47.03 30.45
CA GLU A 881 24.37 -46.03 31.19
C GLU A 881 25.18 -45.13 30.26
N GLU A 882 25.81 -45.69 29.24
CA GLU A 882 26.58 -44.95 28.24
C GLU A 882 25.70 -43.90 27.52
N TYR A 883 24.45 -44.24 27.23
CA TYR A 883 23.50 -43.31 26.60
C TYR A 883 23.00 -42.25 27.60
N ALA A 884 22.71 -42.64 28.85
CA ALA A 884 22.29 -41.72 29.89
C ALA A 884 23.36 -40.65 30.18
N ARG A 885 24.64 -41.04 30.18
CA ARG A 885 25.80 -40.14 30.29
C ARG A 885 25.94 -39.20 29.09
N ALA A 886 25.51 -39.62 27.89
CA ALA A 886 25.57 -38.79 26.70
C ALA A 886 24.60 -37.61 26.73
N LEU A 887 23.45 -37.76 27.40
CA LEU A 887 22.40 -36.73 27.47
C LEU A 887 22.66 -35.64 28.51
N VAL A 888 23.34 -35.95 29.62
CA VAL A 888 23.52 -35.03 30.74
C VAL A 888 24.84 -34.26 30.66
N SER A 889 24.89 -33.06 31.25
CA SER A 889 26.17 -32.34 31.39
C SER A 889 27.11 -33.04 32.38
N PRO A 890 28.44 -32.93 32.20
CA PRO A 890 29.41 -33.49 33.15
C PRO A 890 29.12 -33.03 34.59
N GLY A 891 29.00 -33.98 35.52
CA GLY A 891 28.69 -33.72 36.93
C GLY A 891 27.20 -33.70 37.30
N GLN A 892 26.29 -33.80 36.33
CA GLN A 892 24.85 -33.98 36.62
C GLN A 892 24.49 -35.46 36.79
N ALA A 893 23.55 -35.74 37.69
CA ALA A 893 23.01 -37.09 37.86
C ALA A 893 22.22 -37.52 36.61
N PHE A 894 22.50 -38.71 36.09
CA PHE A 894 21.79 -39.30 34.95
C PHE A 894 20.81 -40.38 35.39
N GLN A 895 19.74 -40.56 34.62
CA GLN A 895 18.70 -41.55 34.91
C GLN A 895 18.91 -42.82 34.07
N LEU A 896 19.13 -43.95 34.73
CA LEU A 896 19.30 -45.28 34.11
C LEU A 896 17.96 -45.99 33.82
N ARG A 897 16.85 -45.33 34.14
CA ARG A 897 15.51 -45.84 33.91
C ARG A 897 14.65 -44.71 33.40
N SER A 898 13.93 -44.99 32.32
CA SER A 898 12.81 -44.20 31.87
C SER A 898 11.55 -44.78 32.47
N ASP A 899 10.78 -43.92 33.13
CA ASP A 899 9.57 -44.37 33.80
C ASP A 899 8.46 -44.65 32.78
N ALA A 900 7.44 -45.39 33.24
CA ALA A 900 6.23 -45.53 32.45
C ALA A 900 5.61 -44.14 32.24
N THR A 901 4.96 -43.95 31.11
CA THR A 901 4.26 -42.70 30.77
C THR A 901 2.86 -43.06 30.32
N GLN A 902 1.85 -42.44 30.93
CA GLN A 902 0.45 -42.60 30.52
C GLN A 902 -0.17 -41.21 30.39
N THR A 903 -0.14 -40.67 29.19
CA THR A 903 -0.64 -39.32 28.90
C THR A 903 -2.02 -39.34 28.29
N VAL A 904 -2.91 -38.49 28.80
CA VAL A 904 -4.17 -38.13 28.15
C VAL A 904 -4.10 -36.66 27.78
N SER A 905 -4.38 -36.36 26.52
CA SER A 905 -4.45 -34.99 26.00
C SER A 905 -5.83 -34.67 25.47
N LEU A 906 -6.31 -33.46 25.75
CA LEU A 906 -7.60 -32.95 25.32
C LEU A 906 -7.40 -31.63 24.57
N GLY A 907 -7.62 -31.66 23.25
CA GLY A 907 -7.71 -30.46 22.40
C GLY A 907 -9.16 -30.14 22.04
N LEU A 908 -9.43 -28.89 21.66
CA LEU A 908 -10.79 -28.44 21.35
C LEU A 908 -10.84 -27.56 20.12
N SER A 909 -11.64 -27.95 19.13
CA SER A 909 -12.00 -27.09 18.00
C SER A 909 -13.49 -26.77 18.05
N GLN A 910 -13.82 -25.48 17.93
CA GLN A 910 -15.18 -24.98 17.90
C GLN A 910 -15.38 -24.15 16.64
N THR A 911 -16.46 -24.37 15.91
CA THR A 911 -16.80 -23.56 14.74
C THR A 911 -18.27 -23.19 14.77
N PHE A 912 -18.55 -21.89 14.80
CA PHE A 912 -19.87 -21.30 14.65
C PHE A 912 -20.05 -20.85 13.20
N GLU A 913 -20.92 -21.52 12.48
CA GLU A 913 -21.30 -21.17 11.10
C GLU A 913 -22.72 -20.63 11.08
N ALA A 914 -22.94 -19.55 10.35
CA ALA A 914 -24.25 -18.98 10.13
C ALA A 914 -24.68 -19.16 8.67
N LYS A 915 -25.97 -19.41 8.48
CA LYS A 915 -26.63 -19.41 7.17
C LYS A 915 -27.27 -18.04 6.96
N ALA A 916 -26.83 -17.27 5.98
CA ALA A 916 -27.38 -15.93 5.70
C ALA A 916 -28.91 -15.99 5.50
N LYS A 917 -29.64 -14.99 5.99
CA LYS A 917 -31.05 -14.80 5.62
C LYS A 917 -31.11 -14.31 4.18
N THR A 918 -31.64 -15.12 3.26
CA THR A 918 -31.95 -14.65 1.91
C THR A 918 -33.09 -13.63 2.01
N ALA A 919 -32.93 -12.45 1.41
CA ALA A 919 -33.99 -11.46 1.32
C ALA A 919 -35.07 -11.93 0.34
N THR A 920 -35.90 -12.89 0.75
CA THR A 920 -37.05 -13.33 -0.05
C THR A 920 -38.18 -12.32 0.13
N LYS A 921 -38.16 -11.25 -0.67
CA LYS A 921 -39.38 -10.60 -1.18
C LYS A 921 -39.49 -10.89 -2.67
N ALA A 922 -39.56 -12.17 -3.03
CA ALA A 922 -40.21 -12.56 -4.27
C ALA A 922 -41.72 -12.54 -3.98
N LYS A 923 -42.48 -11.74 -4.75
CA LYS A 923 -43.94 -11.83 -4.78
C LYS A 923 -44.32 -13.28 -5.04
N ALA A 924 -45.30 -13.81 -4.31
CA ALA A 924 -45.91 -15.10 -4.60
C ALA A 924 -46.37 -15.12 -6.07
N GLY A 925 -45.79 -16.01 -6.89
CA GLY A 925 -46.21 -16.19 -8.27
C GLY A 925 -45.18 -16.72 -9.29
N GLU A 926 -43.88 -16.77 -8.99
CA GLU A 926 -42.90 -17.31 -9.94
C GLU A 926 -41.85 -18.19 -9.24
N VAL A 927 -41.97 -19.49 -9.49
CA VAL A 927 -41.00 -20.58 -9.29
C VAL A 927 -40.67 -20.99 -10.74
N GLU A 928 -39.45 -21.11 -11.27
CA GLU A 928 -38.16 -21.57 -10.77
C GLU A 928 -37.11 -21.28 -11.87
N ALA A 929 -35.83 -21.02 -11.51
CA ALA A 929 -34.62 -21.48 -12.21
C ALA A 929 -33.39 -20.68 -11.73
N GLY A 930 -32.62 -21.27 -10.80
CA GLY A 930 -31.38 -20.70 -10.28
C GLY A 930 -31.35 -20.70 -8.77
N GLY A 931 -31.23 -21.88 -8.15
CA GLY A 931 -31.10 -22.03 -6.70
C GLY A 931 -29.83 -21.36 -6.19
N ILE A 932 -29.92 -20.10 -5.79
CA ILE A 932 -28.86 -19.46 -4.99
C ILE A 932 -28.95 -20.10 -3.61
N GLU A 933 -28.13 -21.13 -3.38
CA GLU A 933 -27.99 -21.67 -2.04
C GLU A 933 -27.62 -20.51 -1.08
N PRO A 934 -28.37 -20.32 0.01
CA PRO A 934 -28.07 -19.30 0.99
C PRO A 934 -26.62 -19.45 1.50
N ARG A 935 -25.83 -18.40 1.30
CA ARG A 935 -24.40 -18.34 1.64
C ARG A 935 -24.19 -18.70 3.12
N LYS A 936 -23.42 -19.76 3.36
CA LYS A 936 -22.87 -20.09 4.68
C LYS A 936 -21.61 -19.29 4.91
N PHE A 937 -21.39 -18.81 6.13
CA PHE A 937 -20.17 -18.13 6.52
C PHE A 937 -19.82 -18.48 7.96
N ARG A 938 -18.52 -18.55 8.26
CA ARG A 938 -18.03 -18.79 9.61
C ARG A 938 -18.10 -17.49 10.40
N VAL A 939 -18.95 -17.48 11.42
CA VAL A 939 -19.08 -16.37 12.37
C VAL A 939 -17.81 -16.29 13.22
N LEU A 940 -17.41 -17.43 13.77
CA LEU A 940 -16.23 -17.57 14.62
C LEU A 940 -15.78 -19.04 14.64
N SER A 941 -14.51 -19.31 14.45
CA SER A 941 -13.89 -20.58 14.82
C SER A 941 -12.86 -20.32 15.90
N ILE A 942 -12.86 -21.16 16.93
CA ILE A 942 -11.94 -21.12 18.06
C ILE A 942 -11.23 -22.48 18.07
N ASN A 943 -9.91 -22.47 17.93
CA ASN A 943 -9.08 -23.67 18.05
C ASN A 943 -8.18 -23.51 19.25
N THR A 944 -8.32 -24.41 20.22
CA THR A 944 -7.54 -24.44 21.45
C THR A 944 -6.61 -25.64 21.41
N SER A 945 -5.31 -25.42 21.64
CA SER A 945 -4.30 -26.48 21.71
C SER A 945 -4.60 -27.46 22.83
N ALA A 946 -4.05 -28.68 22.74
CA ALA A 946 -4.35 -29.72 23.71
C ALA A 946 -3.67 -29.48 25.06
N ILE A 947 -4.43 -29.70 26.14
CA ILE A 947 -3.89 -29.80 27.50
C ILE A 947 -3.64 -31.28 27.81
N SER A 948 -2.48 -31.61 28.37
CA SER A 948 -2.00 -32.97 28.59
C SER A 948 -1.71 -33.24 30.07
N TYR A 949 -2.09 -34.44 30.52
CA TYR A 949 -1.88 -34.94 31.87
C TYR A 949 -1.26 -36.35 31.83
N ASP A 950 -0.14 -36.56 32.50
CA ASP A 950 0.56 -37.83 32.66
C ASP A 950 0.27 -38.47 34.04
N PHE A 951 -0.48 -39.56 34.02
CA PHE A 951 -0.87 -40.29 35.22
C PHE A 951 0.30 -41.02 35.90
N GLU A 952 1.35 -41.38 35.16
CA GLU A 952 2.52 -42.04 35.76
C GLU A 952 3.46 -41.02 36.41
N GLN A 953 3.55 -39.81 35.84
CA GLN A 953 4.27 -38.70 36.47
C GLN A 953 3.59 -38.29 37.79
N ALA A 954 2.25 -38.19 37.81
CA ALA A 954 1.46 -37.80 38.99
C ALA A 954 1.58 -38.77 40.18
N LYS A 955 1.94 -40.04 39.95
CA LYS A 955 2.14 -41.01 41.03
C LYS A 955 3.43 -40.76 41.83
N LYS A 956 4.35 -39.94 41.30
CA LYS A 956 5.64 -39.67 41.94
C LYS A 956 5.50 -38.54 42.95
N PRO A 957 6.19 -38.60 44.11
CA PRO A 957 6.15 -37.55 45.10
C PRO A 957 6.72 -36.24 44.52
N GLY A 958 6.06 -35.10 44.80
CA GLY A 958 6.50 -33.79 44.33
C GLY A 958 6.12 -33.47 42.87
N ARG A 959 5.28 -34.28 42.22
CA ARG A 959 4.89 -34.15 40.82
C ARG A 959 3.37 -34.03 40.66
N THR A 960 2.91 -33.13 39.80
CA THR A 960 1.48 -32.84 39.61
C THR A 960 0.83 -33.62 38.46
N GLY A 961 1.64 -34.11 37.52
CA GLY A 961 1.18 -34.83 36.32
C GLY A 961 0.88 -33.94 35.11
N TRP A 962 0.79 -32.62 35.26
CA TRP A 962 0.62 -31.73 34.12
C TRP A 962 1.89 -31.68 33.26
N THR A 963 1.73 -31.72 31.94
CA THR A 963 2.86 -31.66 31.00
C THR A 963 2.77 -30.51 29.99
N THR A 964 1.62 -29.85 29.89
CA THR A 964 1.42 -28.72 28.97
C THR A 964 1.94 -27.42 29.58
N GLU A 965 3.00 -26.86 28.98
CA GLU A 965 3.57 -25.56 29.37
C GLU A 965 2.75 -24.38 28.85
N THR A 966 2.37 -24.43 27.57
CA THR A 966 1.67 -23.32 26.90
C THR A 966 0.33 -23.75 26.31
N ILE A 967 -0.65 -22.84 26.33
CA ILE A 967 -1.93 -22.98 25.64
C ILE A 967 -2.07 -21.91 24.56
N THR A 968 -2.40 -22.35 23.35
CA THR A 968 -2.65 -21.47 22.21
C THR A 968 -4.12 -21.49 21.85
N ASN A 969 -4.73 -20.31 21.72
CA ASN A 969 -6.09 -20.13 21.24
C ASN A 969 -6.08 -19.32 19.94
N SER A 970 -6.55 -19.91 18.85
CA SER A 970 -6.66 -19.28 17.54
C SER A 970 -8.11 -19.02 17.16
N PHE A 971 -8.44 -17.77 16.85
CA PHE A 971 -9.74 -17.29 16.48
C PHE A 971 -9.74 -16.88 14.99
N LEU A 972 -10.74 -17.36 14.24
CA LEU A 972 -10.92 -17.07 12.81
C LEU A 972 -12.36 -16.63 12.55
N SER A 973 -12.57 -15.66 11.66
CA SER A 973 -13.91 -15.18 11.29
C SER A 973 -13.95 -14.78 9.83
N ASP A 974 -15.08 -15.04 9.16
CA ASP A 974 -15.32 -14.61 7.78
C ASP A 974 -16.11 -13.27 7.73
N LEU A 975 -16.52 -12.74 8.89
CA LEU A 975 -17.26 -11.47 8.97
C LEU A 975 -16.36 -10.27 8.63
N LEU A 976 -15.10 -10.35 9.02
CA LEU A 976 -14.04 -9.43 8.65
C LEU A 976 -13.09 -10.17 7.71
N SER A 977 -12.66 -9.49 6.64
CA SER A 977 -11.73 -10.10 5.70
C SER A 977 -10.41 -10.40 6.40
N GLN A 978 -9.88 -11.62 6.20
CA GLN A 978 -8.58 -12.03 6.75
C GLN A 978 -8.46 -11.94 8.28
N PHE A 979 -9.58 -11.94 9.03
CA PHE A 979 -9.52 -11.89 10.49
C PHE A 979 -8.89 -13.14 11.08
N THR A 980 -7.77 -12.95 11.75
CA THR A 980 -7.06 -13.97 12.54
C THR A 980 -6.62 -13.35 13.86
N LEU A 981 -6.86 -14.04 14.96
CA LEU A 981 -6.32 -13.68 16.28
C LEU A 981 -5.76 -14.94 16.93
N THR A 982 -4.49 -14.93 17.31
CA THR A 982 -3.84 -16.03 18.04
C THR A 982 -3.33 -15.48 19.37
N LEU A 983 -3.69 -16.17 20.45
CA LEU A 983 -3.29 -15.85 21.82
C LEU A 983 -2.55 -17.06 22.39
N THR A 984 -1.30 -16.88 22.79
CA THR A 984 -0.53 -17.93 23.48
C THR A 984 -0.32 -17.52 24.93
N HIS A 985 -0.67 -18.40 25.87
CA HIS A 985 -0.39 -18.22 27.29
C HIS A 985 0.58 -19.29 27.76
N ASP A 986 1.62 -18.87 28.46
CA ASP A 986 2.39 -19.73 29.37
C ASP A 986 1.56 -19.98 30.63
N LEU A 987 1.35 -21.23 31.00
CA LEU A 987 0.40 -21.62 32.05
C LEU A 987 1.00 -21.65 33.45
N TRP A 988 2.32 -21.80 33.57
CA TRP A 988 2.97 -22.13 34.84
C TRP A 988 4.03 -21.09 35.21
N ASP A 989 4.08 -20.75 36.49
CA ASP A 989 5.22 -20.07 37.11
C ASP A 989 6.12 -21.15 37.75
N GLY A 990 7.26 -21.42 37.10
CA GLY A 990 8.15 -22.54 37.39
C GLY A 990 7.99 -23.73 36.42
N ASN A 991 8.82 -24.76 36.59
CA ASN A 991 8.85 -25.92 35.68
C ASN A 991 7.56 -26.73 35.77
N VAL A 992 6.91 -26.97 34.63
CA VAL A 992 5.65 -27.74 34.57
C VAL A 992 5.80 -29.14 35.18
N GLY A 993 4.74 -29.61 35.83
CA GLY A 993 4.67 -30.98 36.37
C GLY A 993 5.32 -31.17 37.74
N PHE A 994 5.84 -30.11 38.38
CA PHE A 994 6.30 -30.12 39.78
C PHE A 994 5.26 -29.49 40.71
N GLU A 995 5.17 -29.95 41.96
CA GLU A 995 4.28 -29.36 42.98
C GLU A 995 4.66 -27.92 43.34
N THR A 996 5.92 -27.55 43.12
CA THR A 996 6.41 -26.17 43.29
C THR A 996 5.94 -25.22 42.20
N SER A 997 5.46 -25.74 41.06
CA SER A 997 4.96 -24.91 39.96
C SER A 997 3.56 -24.41 40.27
N ARG A 998 3.34 -23.11 40.10
CA ARG A 998 2.04 -22.49 40.34
C ARG A 998 1.35 -22.24 39.00
N PHE A 999 0.07 -22.60 38.90
CA PHE A 999 -0.72 -22.22 37.74
C PHE A 999 -0.96 -20.70 37.76
N ASP A 1000 -0.30 -20.00 36.85
CA ASP A 1000 -0.32 -18.54 36.71
C ASP A 1000 -0.26 -18.18 35.22
N PRO A 1001 -1.41 -18.20 34.51
CA PRO A 1001 -1.44 -17.97 33.07
C PRO A 1001 -0.91 -16.58 32.69
N PHE A 1002 0.21 -16.55 31.97
CA PHE A 1002 0.85 -15.36 31.45
C PHE A 1002 0.75 -15.36 29.92
N LEU A 1003 0.03 -14.40 29.34
CA LEU A 1003 -0.08 -14.23 27.89
C LEU A 1003 1.30 -13.99 27.24
N SER A 1004 1.98 -14.98 26.67
CA SER A 1004 3.32 -14.83 26.11
C SER A 1004 3.32 -14.15 24.74
N SER A 1005 2.29 -14.38 23.91
CA SER A 1005 2.19 -13.72 22.62
C SER A 1005 0.77 -13.46 22.14
N VAL A 1006 0.64 -12.40 21.33
CA VAL A 1006 -0.58 -12.05 20.60
C VAL A 1006 -0.20 -11.80 19.15
N SER A 1007 -0.97 -12.37 18.23
CA SER A 1007 -0.92 -12.01 16.82
C SER A 1007 -2.35 -11.78 16.35
N ALA A 1008 -2.64 -10.57 15.86
CA ALA A 1008 -3.96 -10.21 15.37
C ALA A 1008 -3.83 -9.54 14.00
N SER A 1009 -4.60 -9.99 13.02
CA SER A 1009 -4.67 -9.37 11.69
C SER A 1009 -6.10 -9.30 11.20
N PHE A 1010 -6.45 -8.21 10.54
CA PHE A 1010 -7.72 -8.07 9.84
C PHE A 1010 -7.66 -7.01 8.74
N ALA A 1011 -8.51 -7.17 7.73
CA ALA A 1011 -8.66 -6.26 6.62
C ALA A 1011 -10.10 -5.76 6.51
N ILE A 1012 -10.23 -4.48 6.17
CA ILE A 1012 -11.49 -3.80 5.88
C ILE A 1012 -11.41 -3.34 4.43
N SER A 1013 -12.35 -3.77 3.61
CA SER A 1013 -12.44 -3.39 2.21
C SER A 1013 -13.86 -3.04 1.81
N GLU A 1014 -14.05 -2.48 0.61
CA GLU A 1014 -15.40 -2.34 0.04
C GLU A 1014 -16.20 -3.65 0.06
N ASN A 1015 -15.55 -4.77 -0.21
CA ASN A 1015 -16.18 -6.08 -0.15
C ASN A 1015 -16.59 -6.46 1.27
N THR A 1016 -15.85 -6.02 2.28
CA THR A 1016 -16.20 -6.18 3.69
C THR A 1016 -17.47 -5.38 4.02
N PHE A 1017 -17.57 -4.13 3.53
CA PHE A 1017 -18.79 -3.34 3.69
C PHE A 1017 -19.98 -3.88 2.89
N ARG A 1018 -19.75 -4.46 1.71
CA ARG A 1018 -20.79 -5.11 0.90
C ARG A 1018 -21.22 -6.45 1.51
N SER A 1019 -20.28 -7.25 2.02
CA SER A 1019 -20.60 -8.53 2.68
C SER A 1019 -21.39 -8.25 3.97
N ILE A 1020 -20.90 -7.38 4.84
CA ILE A 1020 -21.60 -6.94 6.05
C ILE A 1020 -22.92 -6.24 5.69
N GLY A 1021 -22.92 -5.36 4.70
CA GLY A 1021 -24.13 -4.67 4.23
C GLY A 1021 -25.19 -5.63 3.68
N SER A 1022 -24.79 -6.68 2.96
CA SER A 1022 -25.69 -7.73 2.46
C SER A 1022 -26.27 -8.59 3.58
N ILE A 1023 -25.49 -8.83 4.64
CA ILE A 1023 -25.90 -9.50 5.88
C ILE A 1023 -26.99 -8.68 6.60
N PHE A 1024 -26.95 -7.35 6.55
CA PHE A 1024 -27.96 -6.44 7.12
C PHE A 1024 -29.08 -6.03 6.16
N GLY A 1025 -29.19 -6.64 4.97
CA GLY A 1025 -30.24 -6.30 3.99
C GLY A 1025 -30.08 -4.90 3.36
N LEU A 1026 -28.91 -4.28 3.49
CA LEU A 1026 -28.52 -2.99 2.93
C LEU A 1026 -27.73 -3.12 1.62
N GLY A 1027 -27.62 -4.34 1.08
CA GLY A 1027 -26.95 -4.60 -0.19
C GLY A 1027 -27.69 -3.96 -1.36
N GLY A 1028 -27.18 -2.85 -1.88
CA GLY A 1028 -27.64 -2.30 -3.15
C GLY A 1028 -27.47 -3.32 -4.28
N LYS A 1029 -28.42 -3.34 -5.24
CA LYS A 1029 -28.29 -4.11 -6.48
C LYS A 1029 -26.91 -3.85 -7.09
N ALA A 1030 -26.26 -4.91 -7.57
CA ALA A 1030 -25.05 -4.77 -8.37
C ALA A 1030 -25.35 -3.81 -9.53
N THR A 1031 -24.79 -2.60 -9.49
CA THR A 1031 -24.53 -1.86 -10.73
C THR A 1031 -23.43 -2.64 -11.42
N THR A 1032 -23.83 -3.58 -12.27
CA THR A 1032 -22.99 -4.07 -13.35
C THR A 1032 -22.48 -2.83 -14.06
N GLN A 1033 -21.17 -2.57 -14.00
CA GLN A 1033 -20.58 -1.57 -14.88
C GLN A 1033 -20.89 -2.04 -16.31
N PRO A 1034 -21.52 -1.20 -17.14
CA PRO A 1034 -21.62 -1.53 -18.56
C PRO A 1034 -20.20 -1.45 -19.12
N GLY A 1035 -19.59 -2.61 -19.40
CA GLY A 1035 -18.27 -2.70 -20.05
C GLY A 1035 -17.28 -3.71 -19.48
N ALA A 1036 -17.58 -4.45 -18.42
CA ALA A 1036 -16.71 -5.56 -17.98
C ALA A 1036 -17.09 -6.85 -18.73
N ASN A 1037 -16.54 -7.04 -19.92
CA ASN A 1037 -16.61 -8.32 -20.63
C ASN A 1037 -15.95 -9.42 -19.76
N GLU A 1038 -16.55 -10.61 -19.76
CA GLU A 1038 -15.99 -11.81 -19.14
C GLU A 1038 -14.55 -12.02 -19.62
N VAL A 1039 -13.61 -11.88 -18.69
CA VAL A 1039 -12.20 -12.19 -18.90
C VAL A 1039 -12.11 -13.71 -19.03
N THR A 1040 -11.93 -14.21 -20.24
CA THR A 1040 -11.62 -15.62 -20.50
C THR A 1040 -10.33 -16.00 -19.78
N SER A 1041 -10.16 -17.29 -19.44
CA SER A 1041 -8.99 -17.82 -18.71
C SER A 1041 -7.64 -17.40 -19.34
N ASP A 1042 -7.62 -17.20 -20.65
CA ASP A 1042 -6.42 -16.80 -21.40
C ASP A 1042 -6.07 -15.30 -21.20
N GLN A 1043 -7.07 -14.45 -20.93
CA GLN A 1043 -6.84 -13.05 -20.56
C GLN A 1043 -6.48 -12.88 -19.08
N ALA A 1044 -6.91 -13.79 -18.20
CA ALA A 1044 -6.49 -13.82 -16.80
C ALA A 1044 -5.00 -14.25 -16.67
N GLU A 1045 -4.54 -15.16 -17.52
CA GLU A 1045 -3.11 -15.52 -17.65
C GLU A 1045 -2.31 -14.32 -18.22
N ALA A 1046 -2.83 -13.63 -19.23
CA ALA A 1046 -2.21 -12.42 -19.79
C ALA A 1046 -2.20 -11.23 -18.79
N GLU A 1047 -3.19 -11.09 -17.92
CA GLU A 1047 -3.21 -10.10 -16.82
C GLU A 1047 -2.25 -10.47 -15.68
N ARG A 1048 -2.07 -11.77 -15.38
CA ARG A 1048 -1.03 -12.25 -14.45
C ARG A 1048 0.37 -11.98 -14.99
N ILE A 1049 0.58 -12.16 -16.30
CA ILE A 1049 1.84 -11.84 -16.99
C ILE A 1049 2.04 -10.33 -17.14
N ARG A 1050 0.98 -9.52 -17.31
CA ARG A 1050 1.07 -8.04 -17.31
C ARG A 1050 1.33 -7.43 -15.93
N LYS A 1051 1.05 -8.15 -14.84
CA LYS A 1051 1.35 -7.72 -13.46
C LYS A 1051 2.77 -8.04 -12.98
N SER A 1052 3.60 -8.73 -13.77
CA SER A 1052 5.02 -8.96 -13.45
C SER A 1052 5.94 -7.93 -14.15
N SER A 1053 5.57 -6.66 -14.08
CA SER A 1053 6.44 -5.56 -14.53
C SER A 1053 7.44 -5.19 -13.43
N PHE A 1054 8.67 -4.90 -13.83
CA PHE A 1054 9.89 -4.60 -13.07
C PHE A 1054 9.81 -3.41 -12.08
N TYR A 1055 8.62 -2.86 -11.85
CA TYR A 1055 8.42 -1.59 -11.17
C TYR A 1055 7.93 -1.69 -9.73
N ASN A 1056 7.76 -2.90 -9.21
CA ASN A 1056 7.31 -3.06 -7.83
C ASN A 1056 8.48 -3.27 -6.86
N SER A 1057 9.06 -2.13 -6.49
CA SER A 1057 9.81 -1.95 -5.26
C SER A 1057 9.17 -0.83 -4.45
N GLY A 1058 8.92 -1.08 -3.18
CA GLY A 1058 8.42 -0.06 -2.25
C GLY A 1058 6.98 0.42 -2.47
N THR A 1059 6.21 -0.09 -3.44
CA THR A 1059 4.76 0.15 -3.46
C THR A 1059 4.00 -0.98 -2.78
N VAL A 1060 3.34 -0.64 -1.67
CA VAL A 1060 2.23 -1.42 -1.09
C VAL A 1060 1.39 -1.96 -2.26
N PRO A 1061 1.13 -3.29 -2.35
CA PRO A 1061 0.51 -3.90 -3.52
C PRO A 1061 -0.79 -3.17 -3.85
N PHE A 1062 -0.77 -2.39 -4.93
CA PHE A 1062 -1.95 -1.66 -5.38
C PHE A 1062 -2.79 -2.63 -6.20
N SER A 1063 -3.84 -3.18 -5.60
CA SER A 1063 -4.97 -3.61 -6.41
C SER A 1063 -5.49 -2.35 -7.09
N GLY A 1064 -5.37 -2.26 -8.42
CA GLY A 1064 -5.90 -1.17 -9.25
C GLY A 1064 -7.43 -1.02 -9.22
N GLY A 1065 -8.08 -1.37 -8.12
CA GLY A 1065 -9.42 -0.94 -7.83
C GLY A 1065 -9.36 0.46 -7.23
N ARG A 1066 -10.22 1.37 -7.70
CA ARG A 1066 -10.58 2.64 -7.04
C ARG A 1066 -11.26 2.42 -5.67
N GLY A 1067 -11.04 1.28 -5.04
CA GLY A 1067 -11.75 0.81 -3.87
C GLY A 1067 -11.00 1.10 -2.58
N PHE A 1068 -11.75 1.32 -1.51
CA PHE A 1068 -11.20 1.41 -0.17
C PHE A 1068 -10.64 0.07 0.31
N SER A 1069 -9.43 0.10 0.86
CA SER A 1069 -8.82 -0.99 1.63
C SER A 1069 -8.09 -0.45 2.85
N ALA A 1070 -8.13 -1.19 3.96
CA ALA A 1070 -7.39 -0.92 5.18
C ALA A 1070 -7.04 -2.24 5.87
N ASN A 1071 -5.75 -2.46 6.14
CA ASN A 1071 -5.22 -3.66 6.78
C ASN A 1071 -4.56 -3.27 8.10
N PHE A 1072 -4.77 -4.08 9.11
CA PHE A 1072 -4.23 -3.91 10.45
C PHE A 1072 -3.57 -5.21 10.88
N ASP A 1073 -2.31 -5.14 11.31
CA ASP A 1073 -1.58 -6.26 11.88
C ASP A 1073 -0.98 -5.83 13.22
N TYR A 1074 -1.23 -6.59 14.28
CA TYR A 1074 -0.74 -6.35 15.62
C TYR A 1074 0.00 -7.57 16.13
N THR A 1075 1.19 -7.37 16.69
CA THR A 1075 1.99 -8.43 17.29
C THR A 1075 2.51 -8.01 18.65
N LEU A 1076 2.42 -8.91 19.62
CA LEU A 1076 3.01 -8.82 20.94
C LEU A 1076 3.82 -10.09 21.20
N SER A 1077 5.05 -9.93 21.64
CA SER A 1077 5.89 -11.01 22.16
C SER A 1077 6.46 -10.57 23.50
N ARG A 1078 6.15 -11.32 24.55
CA ARG A 1078 6.68 -11.09 25.89
C ARG A 1078 7.03 -12.42 26.54
N SER A 1079 8.04 -12.40 27.36
CA SER A 1079 8.48 -13.53 28.17
C SER A 1079 8.23 -13.22 29.64
N ARG A 1080 8.12 -14.26 30.46
CA ARG A 1080 7.87 -14.10 31.89
C ARG A 1080 9.06 -13.34 32.52
N PRO A 1081 8.84 -12.29 33.33
CA PRO A 1081 9.93 -11.55 33.94
C PRO A 1081 10.80 -12.48 34.82
N ASP A 1082 12.08 -12.59 34.49
CA ASP A 1082 13.07 -13.29 35.30
C ASP A 1082 14.02 -12.25 35.93
N PRO A 1083 14.15 -12.19 37.27
CA PRO A 1083 14.98 -11.20 37.95
C PRO A 1083 16.46 -11.24 37.55
N ASN A 1084 16.94 -12.35 36.98
CA ASN A 1084 18.32 -12.52 36.57
C ASN A 1084 18.58 -12.18 35.10
N THR A 1085 17.54 -11.92 34.29
CA THR A 1085 17.69 -11.64 32.85
C THR A 1085 16.90 -10.42 32.40
N VAL A 1086 17.57 -9.49 31.71
CA VAL A 1086 16.90 -8.35 31.08
C VAL A 1086 16.23 -8.83 29.79
N GLN A 1087 14.94 -9.13 29.86
CA GLN A 1087 14.16 -9.57 28.70
C GLN A 1087 13.35 -8.40 28.15
N ARG A 1088 13.45 -8.16 26.83
CA ARG A 1088 12.78 -7.06 26.15
C ARG A 1088 11.46 -7.54 25.55
N ASN A 1089 10.36 -6.93 25.97
CA ASN A 1089 9.06 -7.15 25.35
C ASN A 1089 9.00 -6.41 24.00
N ASP A 1090 8.51 -7.07 22.96
CA ASP A 1090 8.33 -6.45 21.65
C ASP A 1090 6.84 -6.35 21.32
N GLN A 1091 6.43 -5.16 20.92
CA GLN A 1091 5.04 -4.86 20.57
C GLN A 1091 5.03 -3.91 19.38
N SER A 1092 4.38 -4.33 18.30
CA SER A 1092 4.29 -3.53 17.08
C SER A 1092 2.89 -3.55 16.48
N LEU A 1093 2.57 -2.47 15.77
CA LEU A 1093 1.34 -2.27 15.04
C LEU A 1093 1.66 -1.82 13.62
N ARG A 1094 1.21 -2.58 12.63
CA ARG A 1094 1.26 -2.23 11.23
C ARG A 1094 -0.13 -1.82 10.75
N PHE A 1095 -0.19 -0.70 10.04
CA PHE A 1095 -1.39 -0.16 9.44
C PHE A 1095 -1.13 0.19 7.98
N ASN A 1096 -1.98 -0.28 7.07
CA ASN A 1096 -1.90 0.07 5.66
C ASN A 1096 -3.30 0.44 5.17
N THR A 1097 -3.46 1.54 4.44
CA THR A 1097 -4.72 1.90 3.80
C THR A 1097 -4.50 2.49 2.42
N SER A 1098 -5.45 2.24 1.53
CA SER A 1098 -5.54 2.92 0.23
C SER A 1098 -6.99 3.22 -0.09
N PHE A 1099 -7.24 4.41 -0.64
CA PHE A 1099 -8.55 4.77 -1.16
C PHE A 1099 -8.44 5.96 -2.13
N SER A 1100 -9.50 6.18 -2.90
CA SER A 1100 -9.61 7.34 -3.78
C SER A 1100 -10.66 8.31 -3.23
N PRO A 1101 -10.26 9.44 -2.60
CA PRO A 1101 -11.22 10.44 -2.10
C PRO A 1101 -12.14 10.98 -3.19
N THR A 1102 -11.64 11.09 -4.42
CA THR A 1102 -12.38 11.47 -5.63
C THR A 1102 -11.85 10.66 -6.83
N PRO A 1103 -12.52 10.66 -8.01
CA PRO A 1103 -12.03 9.93 -9.19
C PRO A 1103 -10.64 10.34 -9.67
N PHE A 1104 -10.19 11.54 -9.32
CA PHE A 1104 -8.92 12.14 -9.72
C PHE A 1104 -7.86 12.11 -8.63
N TRP A 1105 -8.18 11.63 -7.42
CA TRP A 1105 -7.25 11.56 -6.31
C TRP A 1105 -7.10 10.12 -5.83
N SER A 1106 -5.87 9.71 -5.56
CA SER A 1106 -5.54 8.46 -4.86
C SER A 1106 -4.70 8.79 -3.63
N LEU A 1107 -5.03 8.16 -2.50
CA LEU A 1107 -4.24 8.22 -1.29
C LEU A 1107 -3.84 6.79 -0.91
N SER A 1108 -2.58 6.60 -0.56
CA SER A 1108 -2.09 5.43 0.15
C SER A 1108 -1.29 5.85 1.37
N TRP A 1109 -1.45 5.11 2.46
CA TRP A 1109 -0.75 5.33 3.72
C TRP A 1109 -0.36 3.98 4.33
N GLY A 1110 0.93 3.76 4.54
CA GLY A 1110 1.47 2.65 5.34
C GLY A 1110 2.20 3.17 6.58
N SER A 1111 2.10 2.46 7.69
CA SER A 1111 2.85 2.77 8.90
C SER A 1111 3.14 1.52 9.73
N LEU A 1112 4.34 1.46 10.28
CA LEU A 1112 4.77 0.50 11.30
C LEU A 1112 5.16 1.27 12.55
N TYR A 1113 4.48 1.00 13.65
CA TYR A 1113 4.67 1.66 14.93
C TYR A 1113 5.11 0.64 15.98
N ASN A 1114 6.27 0.85 16.57
CA ASN A 1114 6.74 0.07 17.71
C ASN A 1114 6.19 0.70 18.99
N ILE A 1115 5.30 -0.03 19.66
CA ILE A 1115 4.61 0.42 20.86
C ILE A 1115 5.56 0.37 22.06
N THR A 1116 6.43 -0.64 22.16
CA THR A 1116 7.43 -0.75 23.24
C THR A 1116 8.31 0.50 23.28
N ASP A 1117 8.85 0.90 22.12
CA ASP A 1117 9.75 2.05 22.01
C ASP A 1117 9.03 3.39 21.78
N SER A 1118 7.69 3.37 21.69
CA SER A 1118 6.86 4.53 21.37
C SER A 1118 7.29 5.30 20.11
N LYS A 1119 7.84 4.60 19.10
CA LYS A 1119 8.44 5.20 17.90
C LYS A 1119 7.86 4.62 16.61
N PHE A 1120 7.79 5.45 15.57
CA PHE A 1120 7.51 4.99 14.21
C PHE A 1120 8.77 4.35 13.63
N GLU A 1121 8.69 3.06 13.29
CA GLU A 1121 9.73 2.36 12.56
C GLU A 1121 9.64 2.66 11.06
N SER A 1122 8.44 2.81 10.53
CA SER A 1122 8.25 3.33 9.18
C SER A 1122 6.93 4.07 9.02
N GLN A 1123 6.93 5.06 8.14
CA GLN A 1123 5.73 5.74 7.71
C GLN A 1123 5.89 6.14 6.24
N SER A 1124 4.91 5.80 5.42
CA SER A 1124 4.82 6.20 4.02
C SER A 1124 3.43 6.74 3.74
N VAL A 1125 3.35 7.93 3.13
CA VAL A 1125 2.11 8.54 2.70
C VAL A 1125 2.29 9.01 1.27
N ARG A 1126 1.50 8.50 0.35
CA ARG A 1126 1.50 8.89 -1.06
C ARG A 1126 0.13 9.41 -1.43
N LEU A 1127 0.10 10.63 -1.93
CA LEU A 1127 -1.08 11.31 -2.41
C LEU A 1127 -0.85 11.66 -3.88
N GLU A 1128 -1.66 11.13 -4.77
CA GLU A 1128 -1.57 11.44 -6.19
C GLU A 1128 -2.83 12.12 -6.69
N ARG A 1129 -2.63 13.05 -7.62
CA ARG A 1129 -3.68 13.71 -8.36
C ARG A 1129 -3.48 13.45 -9.85
N GLN A 1130 -4.48 12.85 -10.48
CA GLN A 1130 -4.62 12.83 -11.92
C GLN A 1130 -5.17 14.20 -12.36
N LEU A 1131 -4.36 14.94 -13.10
CA LEU A 1131 -4.76 16.12 -13.87
C LEU A 1131 -5.03 15.68 -15.31
N HIS A 1132 -5.33 16.60 -16.23
CA HIS A 1132 -5.71 16.25 -17.60
C HIS A 1132 -4.64 15.43 -18.33
N GLU A 1133 -3.46 16.02 -18.54
CA GLU A 1133 -2.31 15.41 -19.24
C GLU A 1133 -1.13 15.17 -18.28
N TRP A 1134 -1.37 15.40 -16.98
CA TRP A 1134 -0.35 15.42 -15.93
C TRP A 1134 -0.79 14.51 -14.79
N ARG A 1135 0.14 13.83 -14.15
CA ARG A 1135 -0.06 13.21 -12.84
C ARG A 1135 0.91 13.84 -11.86
N ALA A 1136 0.38 14.39 -10.79
CA ALA A 1136 1.18 14.93 -9.69
C ALA A 1136 1.18 13.93 -8.53
N GLY A 1137 2.36 13.61 -8.01
CA GLY A 1137 2.55 12.74 -6.85
C GLY A 1137 3.21 13.52 -5.71
N PHE A 1138 2.64 13.40 -4.51
CA PHE A 1138 3.21 13.88 -3.27
C PHE A 1138 3.52 12.66 -2.40
N ASN A 1139 4.79 12.41 -2.13
CA ASN A 1139 5.23 11.29 -1.31
C ASN A 1139 5.94 11.80 -0.06
N PHE A 1140 5.55 11.27 1.09
CA PHE A 1140 6.24 11.43 2.36
C PHE A 1140 6.72 10.06 2.83
N LEU A 1141 8.00 9.95 3.15
CA LEU A 1141 8.63 8.75 3.68
C LEU A 1141 9.36 9.11 4.98
N ARG A 1142 9.25 8.27 6.01
CA ARG A 1142 9.97 8.39 7.28
C ARG A 1142 10.48 7.02 7.73
N ASN A 1143 11.77 6.95 8.04
CA ASN A 1143 12.54 5.76 8.43
C ASN A 1143 12.72 5.66 9.95
N ALA A 1144 12.97 4.45 10.43
CA ALA A 1144 13.25 4.08 11.82
C ALA A 1144 14.46 4.82 12.40
N ASN A 1145 15.46 5.13 11.56
CA ASN A 1145 16.63 5.92 11.94
C ASN A 1145 16.34 7.43 12.08
N GLY A 1146 15.09 7.86 11.84
CA GLY A 1146 14.66 9.25 11.92
C GLY A 1146 14.79 10.04 10.61
N ASN A 1147 15.41 9.47 9.57
CA ASN A 1147 15.47 10.11 8.25
C ASN A 1147 14.07 10.21 7.65
N PHE A 1148 13.76 11.34 7.04
CA PHE A 1148 12.53 11.52 6.28
C PHE A 1148 12.81 12.21 4.95
N ALA A 1149 11.94 11.96 3.98
CA ALA A 1149 12.04 12.55 2.66
C ALA A 1149 10.66 12.95 2.14
N PHE A 1150 10.62 14.07 1.44
CA PHE A 1150 9.47 14.52 0.67
C PHE A 1150 9.83 14.50 -0.81
N TYR A 1151 8.99 13.87 -1.61
CA TYR A 1151 9.13 13.86 -3.05
C TYR A 1151 7.88 14.49 -3.64
N PHE A 1152 8.11 15.47 -4.50
CA PHE A 1152 7.10 15.94 -5.41
C PHE A 1152 7.52 15.53 -6.81
N SER A 1153 6.66 14.76 -7.46
CA SER A 1153 6.90 14.29 -8.81
C SER A 1153 5.76 14.71 -9.72
N ILE A 1154 6.13 15.11 -10.92
CA ILE A 1154 5.20 15.42 -11.98
C ILE A 1154 5.52 14.50 -13.14
N TYR A 1155 4.48 13.86 -13.66
CA TYR A 1155 4.55 12.97 -14.80
C TYR A 1155 3.65 13.52 -15.89
N LEU A 1156 4.11 13.47 -17.14
CA LEU A 1156 3.24 13.69 -18.29
C LEU A 1156 2.54 12.36 -18.58
N THR A 1157 1.20 12.31 -18.58
CA THR A 1157 0.45 11.07 -18.88
C THR A 1157 0.50 10.71 -20.36
N ASP A 1158 0.78 11.69 -21.21
CA ASP A 1158 0.69 11.60 -22.67
C ASP A 1158 1.99 11.11 -23.34
N LEU A 1159 3.04 10.86 -22.54
CA LEU A 1159 4.27 10.16 -22.94
C LEU A 1159 4.30 8.71 -22.39
N PRO A 1160 3.32 7.82 -22.69
CA PRO A 1160 3.31 6.45 -22.18
C PRO A 1160 4.30 5.51 -22.89
N ASP A 1161 4.82 5.91 -24.06
CA ASP A 1161 5.55 5.01 -24.99
C ASP A 1161 7.06 4.90 -24.75
N LEU A 1162 7.64 5.75 -23.90
CA LEU A 1162 8.80 5.31 -23.13
C LEU A 1162 8.26 4.33 -22.10
N LYS A 1163 8.37 3.01 -22.37
CA LYS A 1163 8.14 1.93 -21.39
C LYS A 1163 9.18 2.00 -20.26
N PHE A 1164 9.20 3.13 -19.57
CA PHE A 1164 10.03 3.46 -18.43
C PHE A 1164 9.07 3.99 -17.35
N ASP A 1165 8.96 3.30 -16.22
CA ASP A 1165 8.17 3.83 -15.11
C ASP A 1165 8.91 5.02 -14.49
N TYR A 1166 8.40 6.20 -14.78
CA TYR A 1166 8.87 7.45 -14.20
C TYR A 1166 8.77 7.47 -12.65
N ASN A 1167 8.03 6.56 -12.02
CA ASN A 1167 7.94 6.46 -10.56
C ASN A 1167 9.15 5.79 -9.88
N GLN A 1168 10.10 5.22 -10.62
CA GLN A 1168 11.31 4.61 -10.03
C GLN A 1168 12.31 5.68 -9.58
N THR A 1169 12.47 5.86 -8.26
CA THR A 1169 13.46 6.77 -7.67
C THR A 1169 14.74 6.06 -7.22
N THR A 1170 14.78 4.72 -7.16
CA THR A 1170 15.95 3.92 -6.74
C THR A 1170 15.98 2.54 -7.46
N PHE A 1171 17.15 1.88 -7.53
CA PHE A 1171 17.33 0.47 -7.98
C PHE A 1171 16.75 -0.55 -7.00
N GLU A 1172 16.30 -0.07 -5.85
CA GLU A 1172 15.97 -0.91 -4.72
C GLU A 1172 14.70 -1.67 -5.05
N ARG A 1173 14.62 -2.93 -4.62
CA ARG A 1173 13.44 -3.78 -4.55
C ARG A 1173 13.49 -4.56 -3.27
#